data_AF-A0A512PQC6-F1
#
_entry.id   AF-A0A512PQC6-F1
#
_cell.length_a   1.000
_cell.length_b   1.000
_cell.length_c   1.000
_cell.angle_alpha   90.00
_cell.angle_beta   90.00
_cell.angle_gamma   90.00
#
_symmetry.space_group_name_H-M   'P 1'
#
loop_
_entity.id
_entity.type
_entity.pdbx_description
1 polymer ?
#
loop_
_entity_poly.entity_id
_entity_poly.type
_entity_poly.pdbx_seq_one_letter_code
_entity_poly.pdbx_strand_id
1 'polypeptide(L)'
;MKKKQLVYWMSLILGVFLLFIGGGSIAKADTASDVDVAINTGVNYTAQKGNSLGAWDAPILAMSPNGITDAQAQTIYNAIISGNKTLGGSGTVSDTAAIVGLRAIGKDPTNVNNKDLIASAVTDANTATDLYNMIYDLESLSTGNYGTAAENAKQRLIDKITTAQDTSGLWIYHYTDFYTKKPASSTVDPTAQALLVLSMNNNDPTAHSALEKAITAVEDNLYQKNGGFMSNSNPSGPETESAVENVTLTNALAVAGVDVYSPLNGQSDYASPIQRLLDQKVTSTPSDTFLLYEGTSALQQAKFTRDGGKGSIFAFDQNAAFKPGELASLNAAADAKKQAINNDSLATTTDKSNAIANVNQILATYTNKINAYSTSATAIADRNAGANEINNVVVAHNATTTTINNGLSVSTTAPSPLTITPVSSPTVTPTVTQTTAKKNHSAKGTVVYGLTTVRLYKGTNFTKSNLSKTYKKQARINRPMFLVINQTTNKQGRAIYKVKDLKSGKTGYTLSGSKYFANAYYSAKVTKVKVINPKGINEYRKVQLTNKKRHVKKNASLSVKKVVNAGATTRFELTNGNYISANKKLVLATKISKASGATGSTTTATATNTNPTKTNSTTPSSTTVVSPTNSGSTATNSGGTVPNNTPVTPVTPGNTTQTVTVTVTANGSVLASGSVTVAAGASGMDALNALAAQKGLAISTSGSGPAVYINGIGSYKAGAAGPNSGWVYSVNGNEPNSSIGAYTVKSGDTISLNYVK
;
A
#
# COMPACT_ATOMS: atom_id res chain seq x y z
N MET A 1 36.72 2.98 42.43
CA MET A 1 35.55 3.10 41.52
C MET A 1 34.79 1.78 41.48
N LYS A 2 33.44 1.75 41.36
CA LYS A 2 32.61 0.54 41.63
C LYS A 2 31.73 0.10 40.44
N LYS A 3 32.13 -0.99 39.75
CA LYS A 3 31.40 -2.06 39.00
C LYS A 3 30.06 -1.81 38.23
N LYS A 4 29.39 -0.65 38.26
CA LYS A 4 28.06 -0.44 37.63
C LYS A 4 28.07 -0.08 36.14
N GLN A 5 29.14 0.49 35.60
CA GLN A 5 29.20 0.88 34.17
C GLN A 5 29.42 -0.30 33.21
N LEU A 6 29.91 -1.45 33.69
CA LEU A 6 30.15 -2.63 32.85
C LEU A 6 28.85 -3.36 32.44
N VAL A 7 27.83 -3.34 33.30
CA VAL A 7 26.56 -4.05 33.06
C VAL A 7 25.71 -3.33 32.00
N TYR A 8 25.69 -2.00 32.00
CA TYR A 8 24.89 -1.20 31.06
C TYR A 8 25.30 -1.42 29.59
N TRP A 9 26.60 -1.66 29.34
CA TRP A 9 27.12 -1.98 28.01
C TRP A 9 26.79 -3.41 27.52
N MET A 10 26.51 -4.37 28.42
CA MET A 10 25.97 -5.68 28.01
C MET A 10 24.45 -5.67 27.86
N SER A 11 23.72 -4.88 28.64
CA SER A 11 22.25 -4.78 28.53
C SER A 11 21.77 -4.21 27.19
N LEU A 12 22.55 -3.34 26.54
CA LEU A 12 22.19 -2.80 25.21
C LEU A 12 22.37 -3.84 24.07
N ILE A 13 23.18 -4.88 24.28
CA ILE A 13 23.45 -5.94 23.29
C ILE A 13 22.48 -7.12 23.48
N LEU A 14 22.11 -7.44 24.73
CA LEU A 14 21.16 -8.52 25.03
C LEU A 14 19.69 -8.20 24.69
N GLY A 15 19.34 -6.93 24.48
CA GLY A 15 18.00 -6.52 23.99
C GLY A 15 17.71 -6.90 22.54
N VAL A 16 18.74 -7.33 21.78
CA VAL A 16 18.63 -7.71 20.35
C VAL A 16 18.96 -9.20 20.14
N PHE A 17 19.39 -9.92 21.18
CA PHE A 17 19.84 -11.31 21.11
C PHE A 17 19.10 -12.23 22.09
N LEU A 18 17.83 -12.56 21.79
CA LEU A 18 17.13 -13.71 22.42
C LEU A 18 15.91 -14.23 21.62
N LEU A 19 16.11 -14.70 20.38
CA LEU A 19 15.11 -15.54 19.68
C LEU A 19 15.68 -16.68 18.81
N PHE A 20 17.00 -16.91 18.90
CA PHE A 20 17.66 -18.18 18.57
C PHE A 20 18.64 -18.42 19.74
N ILE A 21 18.84 -19.63 20.28
CA ILE A 21 18.71 -20.97 19.68
C ILE A 21 17.69 -21.83 20.43
N GLY A 22 16.80 -22.50 19.68
CA GLY A 22 15.94 -23.57 20.16
C GLY A 22 15.58 -24.50 19.00
N GLY A 23 16.21 -25.68 18.93
CA GLY A 23 16.07 -26.58 17.78
C GLY A 23 14.71 -27.28 17.72
N GLY A 24 13.83 -26.82 16.84
CA GLY A 24 12.54 -27.48 16.59
C GLY A 24 11.53 -26.62 15.85
N SER A 25 11.46 -26.77 14.52
CA SER A 25 10.34 -26.30 13.68
C SER A 25 9.93 -24.82 13.86
N ILE A 26 10.90 -23.90 13.77
CA ILE A 26 10.62 -22.46 13.73
C ILE A 26 9.79 -22.15 12.46
N ALA A 27 8.58 -21.62 12.65
CA ALA A 27 7.74 -21.19 11.53
C ALA A 27 8.35 -19.94 10.86
N LYS A 28 8.52 -19.96 9.53
CA LYS A 28 8.91 -18.76 8.78
C LYS A 28 7.86 -17.65 9.02
N ALA A 29 8.34 -16.43 9.26
CA ALA A 29 7.51 -15.24 9.46
C ALA A 29 6.73 -14.88 8.17
N ASP A 30 5.75 -13.97 8.30
CA ASP A 30 5.02 -13.46 7.14
C ASP A 30 5.84 -12.35 6.45
N THR A 31 6.75 -12.78 5.56
CA THR A 31 7.63 -11.93 4.75
C THR A 31 6.88 -10.75 4.08
N ALA A 32 5.57 -10.87 3.81
CA ALA A 32 4.78 -9.77 3.27
C ALA A 32 4.62 -8.58 4.25
N SER A 33 4.50 -8.87 5.55
CA SER A 33 4.41 -7.85 6.61
C SER A 33 5.76 -7.21 6.91
N ASP A 34 6.84 -7.99 6.88
CA ASP A 34 8.19 -7.49 7.13
C ASP A 34 8.66 -6.54 6.01
N VAL A 35 8.27 -6.82 4.76
CA VAL A 35 8.43 -5.88 3.63
C VAL A 35 7.64 -4.59 3.84
N ASP A 36 6.38 -4.67 4.29
CA ASP A 36 5.58 -3.47 4.54
C ASP A 36 6.19 -2.61 5.66
N VAL A 37 6.82 -3.21 6.68
CA VAL A 37 7.62 -2.48 7.70
C VAL A 37 8.87 -1.84 7.09
N ALA A 38 9.65 -2.60 6.31
CA ALA A 38 10.88 -2.11 5.67
C ALA A 38 10.63 -0.94 4.71
N ILE A 39 9.60 -1.02 3.86
CA ILE A 39 9.17 0.08 2.98
C ILE A 39 8.81 1.32 3.82
N ASN A 40 8.05 1.15 4.91
CA ASN A 40 7.70 2.27 5.78
C ASN A 40 8.94 2.90 6.45
N THR A 41 9.98 2.12 6.79
CA THR A 41 11.26 2.68 7.29
C THR A 41 11.93 3.56 6.23
N GLY A 42 12.08 3.06 5.01
CA GLY A 42 12.71 3.80 3.90
C GLY A 42 11.94 5.06 3.51
N VAL A 43 10.62 4.94 3.31
CA VAL A 43 9.71 6.05 3.02
C VAL A 43 9.80 7.15 4.09
N ASN A 44 9.78 6.76 5.38
CA ASN A 44 9.84 7.73 6.47
C ASN A 44 11.19 8.47 6.53
N TYR A 45 12.31 7.78 6.26
CA TYR A 45 13.61 8.43 6.15
C TYR A 45 13.65 9.41 4.97
N THR A 46 13.24 8.98 3.78
CA THR A 46 13.19 9.84 2.60
C THR A 46 12.30 11.06 2.83
N ALA A 47 11.12 10.90 3.42
CA ALA A 47 10.22 12.03 3.74
C ALA A 47 10.85 13.04 4.72
N GLN A 48 11.77 12.63 5.58
CA GLN A 48 12.47 13.47 6.55
C GLN A 48 13.68 14.22 5.98
N LYS A 49 14.11 13.96 4.74
CA LYS A 49 15.24 14.66 4.08
C LYS A 49 15.02 16.18 3.93
N GLY A 50 13.77 16.66 3.95
CA GLY A 50 13.45 18.09 3.85
C GLY A 50 14.02 18.72 2.57
N ASN A 51 14.88 19.74 2.73
CA ASN A 51 15.53 20.42 1.59
C ASN A 51 16.56 19.55 0.85
N SER A 52 16.94 18.39 1.40
CA SER A 52 17.91 17.45 0.80
C SER A 52 17.25 16.38 -0.09
N LEU A 53 15.98 16.57 -0.49
CA LEU A 53 15.28 15.66 -1.40
C LEU A 53 15.81 15.78 -2.84
N GLY A 54 16.33 14.67 -3.36
CA GLY A 54 16.86 14.58 -4.73
C GLY A 54 15.84 14.04 -5.74
N ALA A 55 16.24 13.99 -7.02
CA ALA A 55 15.38 13.49 -8.10
C ALA A 55 14.91 12.04 -7.88
N TRP A 56 15.83 11.17 -7.43
CA TRP A 56 15.55 9.78 -7.06
C TRP A 56 14.69 9.60 -5.81
N ASP A 57 14.52 10.61 -4.95
CA ASP A 57 13.59 10.52 -3.82
C ASP A 57 12.12 10.58 -4.27
N ALA A 58 11.85 11.08 -5.48
CA ALA A 58 10.50 11.31 -5.97
C ALA A 58 9.69 10.02 -6.20
N PRO A 59 10.21 8.97 -6.86
CA PRO A 59 9.51 7.69 -6.97
C PRO A 59 9.16 7.07 -5.62
N ILE A 60 10.06 7.11 -4.62
CA ILE A 60 9.80 6.55 -3.28
C ILE A 60 8.61 7.21 -2.62
N LEU A 61 8.54 8.55 -2.67
CA LEU A 61 7.43 9.32 -2.09
C LEU A 61 6.14 9.13 -2.90
N ALA A 62 6.22 9.15 -4.23
CA ALA A 62 5.07 8.94 -5.12
C ALA A 62 4.43 7.54 -4.96
N MET A 63 5.26 6.51 -4.72
CA MET A 63 4.85 5.13 -4.44
C MET A 63 4.41 4.91 -2.99
N SER A 64 4.59 5.88 -2.10
CA SER A 64 4.25 5.74 -0.69
C SER A 64 2.74 5.76 -0.44
N PRO A 65 2.25 5.17 0.68
CA PRO A 65 0.85 5.28 1.08
C PRO A 65 0.37 6.72 1.32
N ASN A 66 1.28 7.67 1.56
CA ASN A 66 0.93 9.08 1.78
C ASN A 66 0.97 9.91 0.48
N GLY A 67 1.51 9.35 -0.60
CA GLY A 67 1.86 10.08 -1.81
C GLY A 67 3.01 11.08 -1.60
N ILE A 68 3.26 11.91 -2.61
CA ILE A 68 4.15 13.06 -2.52
C ILE A 68 3.35 14.33 -2.24
N THR A 69 3.82 15.17 -1.32
CA THR A 69 3.20 16.48 -1.05
C THR A 69 3.70 17.55 -2.02
N ASP A 70 2.88 18.58 -2.26
CA ASP A 70 3.22 19.70 -3.16
C ASP A 70 4.54 20.38 -2.77
N ALA A 71 4.83 20.49 -1.46
CA ALA A 71 6.08 21.03 -0.95
C ALA A 71 7.29 20.14 -1.29
N GLN A 72 7.19 18.82 -1.10
CA GLN A 72 8.24 17.87 -1.48
C GLN A 72 8.46 17.87 -2.99
N ALA A 73 7.37 17.89 -3.78
CA ALA A 73 7.43 17.96 -5.24
C ALA A 73 8.11 19.25 -5.73
N GLN A 74 7.87 20.39 -5.08
CA GLN A 74 8.54 21.65 -5.41
C GLN A 74 10.02 21.66 -5.01
N THR A 75 10.39 21.10 -3.85
CA THR A 75 11.81 20.93 -3.46
C THR A 75 12.55 20.05 -4.47
N ILE A 76 11.96 18.92 -4.86
CA ILE A 76 12.52 17.99 -5.85
C ILE A 76 12.65 18.67 -7.22
N TYR A 77 11.64 19.44 -7.67
CA TYR A 77 11.73 20.22 -8.90
C TYR A 77 12.91 21.19 -8.83
N ASN A 78 13.05 21.94 -7.75
CA ASN A 78 14.15 22.89 -7.57
C ASN A 78 15.53 22.20 -7.56
N ALA A 79 15.65 21.03 -6.92
CA ALA A 79 16.85 20.20 -6.94
C ALA A 79 17.19 19.68 -8.36
N ILE A 80 16.18 19.34 -9.17
CA ILE A 80 16.36 18.94 -10.57
C ILE A 80 16.83 20.13 -11.43
N ILE A 81 16.19 21.31 -11.32
CA ILE A 81 16.59 22.50 -12.11
C ILE A 81 18.03 22.92 -11.76
N SER A 82 18.38 22.96 -10.48
CA SER A 82 19.70 23.40 -10.00
C SER A 82 20.80 22.34 -10.14
N GLY A 83 20.44 21.06 -10.17
CA GLY A 83 21.37 19.94 -10.24
C GLY A 83 21.64 19.42 -11.66
N ASN A 84 20.70 19.53 -12.59
CA ASN A 84 20.85 18.91 -13.91
C ASN A 84 21.60 19.79 -14.93
N LYS A 85 22.63 19.21 -15.57
CA LYS A 85 23.51 19.93 -16.52
C LYS A 85 22.77 20.42 -17.76
N THR A 86 21.94 19.58 -18.37
CA THR A 86 21.18 19.91 -19.59
C THR A 86 20.21 21.07 -19.31
N LEU A 87 19.55 21.08 -18.15
CA LEU A 87 18.71 22.21 -17.70
C LEU A 87 19.52 23.48 -17.38
N GLY A 88 20.83 23.39 -17.12
CA GLY A 88 21.73 24.52 -16.85
C GLY A 88 22.20 24.62 -15.40
N GLY A 89 21.96 23.58 -14.61
CA GLY A 89 22.46 23.42 -13.24
C GLY A 89 23.90 22.87 -13.16
N SER A 90 24.29 22.47 -11.95
CA SER A 90 25.67 22.07 -11.59
C SER A 90 26.18 20.78 -12.26
N GLY A 91 25.28 19.90 -12.72
CA GLY A 91 25.62 18.56 -13.22
C GLY A 91 25.68 17.47 -12.13
N THR A 92 25.20 17.74 -10.91
CA THR A 92 25.06 16.72 -9.85
C THR A 92 23.85 15.79 -10.03
N VAL A 93 22.98 16.03 -11.02
CA VAL A 93 21.81 15.18 -11.35
C VAL A 93 21.89 14.80 -12.84
N SER A 94 21.93 13.50 -13.15
CA SER A 94 21.93 13.01 -14.53
C SER A 94 20.59 13.26 -15.23
N ASP A 95 20.58 13.23 -16.57
CA ASP A 95 19.35 13.44 -17.35
C ASP A 95 18.31 12.33 -17.02
N THR A 96 18.72 11.06 -16.92
CA THR A 96 17.86 9.95 -16.47
C THR A 96 17.23 10.19 -15.10
N ALA A 97 18.03 10.59 -14.11
CA ALA A 97 17.53 10.89 -12.77
C ALA A 97 16.55 12.07 -12.79
N ALA A 98 16.86 13.12 -13.56
CA ALA A 98 15.96 14.25 -13.78
C ALA A 98 14.65 13.81 -14.43
N ILE A 99 14.69 12.99 -15.48
CA ILE A 99 13.52 12.49 -16.21
C ILE A 99 12.63 11.64 -15.30
N VAL A 100 13.19 10.63 -14.60
CA VAL A 100 12.44 9.80 -13.65
C VAL A 100 11.85 10.65 -12.53
N GLY A 101 12.64 11.57 -11.97
CA GLY A 101 12.19 12.49 -10.92
C GLY A 101 11.05 13.41 -11.37
N LEU A 102 11.19 14.06 -12.53
CA LEU A 102 10.16 14.93 -13.14
C LEU A 102 8.86 14.17 -13.36
N ARG A 103 8.93 12.97 -13.95
CA ARG A 103 7.77 12.12 -14.20
C ARG A 103 7.10 11.65 -12.89
N ALA A 104 7.89 11.33 -11.86
CA ALA A 104 7.38 11.00 -10.53
C ALA A 104 6.68 12.19 -9.83
N ILE A 105 7.07 13.44 -10.11
CA ILE A 105 6.37 14.65 -9.62
C ILE A 105 5.32 15.20 -10.61
N GLY A 106 4.96 14.43 -11.64
CA GLY A 106 3.90 14.80 -12.60
C GLY A 106 4.27 15.96 -13.55
N LYS A 107 5.56 16.18 -13.80
CA LYS A 107 6.09 17.15 -14.79
C LYS A 107 6.47 16.44 -16.09
N ASP A 108 6.45 17.20 -17.19
CA ASP A 108 6.81 16.74 -18.52
C ASP A 108 8.31 17.00 -18.78
N PRO A 109 9.15 15.97 -19.00
CA PRO A 109 10.57 16.14 -19.29
C PRO A 109 10.87 16.71 -20.68
N THR A 110 9.88 16.76 -21.59
CA THR A 110 10.05 17.34 -22.93
C THR A 110 9.98 18.88 -22.95
N ASN A 111 9.50 19.50 -21.86
CA ASN A 111 9.49 20.95 -21.73
C ASN A 111 9.67 21.40 -20.27
N VAL A 112 10.93 21.50 -19.86
CA VAL A 112 11.35 22.06 -18.57
C VAL A 112 12.19 23.31 -18.84
N ASN A 113 11.67 24.48 -18.45
CA ASN A 113 12.29 25.79 -18.72
C ASN A 113 12.69 25.98 -20.22
N ASN A 114 11.80 25.58 -21.14
CA ASN A 114 12.02 25.57 -22.60
C ASN A 114 13.14 24.65 -23.10
N LYS A 115 13.43 23.56 -22.35
CA LYS A 115 14.38 22.52 -22.73
C LYS A 115 13.73 21.14 -22.71
N ASP A 116 14.17 20.28 -23.61
CA ASP A 116 13.75 18.89 -23.74
C ASP A 116 14.88 17.97 -23.25
N LEU A 117 14.63 17.17 -22.22
CA LEU A 117 15.58 16.18 -21.70
C LEU A 117 15.52 14.84 -22.46
N ILE A 118 14.42 14.56 -23.16
CA ILE A 118 14.25 13.36 -23.98
C ILE A 118 15.06 13.48 -25.28
N ALA A 119 15.21 14.70 -25.79
CA ALA A 119 16.07 15.00 -26.95
C ALA A 119 17.52 14.50 -26.80
N SER A 120 18.10 14.50 -25.59
CA SER A 120 19.41 13.90 -25.30
C SER A 120 19.40 12.40 -25.65
N ALA A 121 18.57 11.60 -24.96
CA ALA A 121 18.48 10.15 -25.16
C ALA A 121 18.05 9.74 -26.58
N VAL A 122 17.24 10.54 -27.27
CA VAL A 122 16.89 10.31 -28.69
C VAL A 122 18.09 10.51 -29.63
N THR A 123 19.00 11.42 -29.27
CA THR A 123 20.24 11.70 -30.01
C THR A 123 21.29 10.63 -29.71
N ASP A 124 21.51 10.33 -28.43
CA ASP A 124 22.53 9.39 -27.97
C ASP A 124 22.20 7.94 -28.33
N ALA A 125 20.92 7.54 -28.42
CA ALA A 125 20.49 6.24 -28.95
C ALA A 125 21.11 5.87 -30.32
N ASN A 126 21.47 6.86 -31.13
CA ASN A 126 22.12 6.64 -32.42
C ASN A 126 23.60 6.27 -32.26
N THR A 127 24.33 7.05 -31.47
CA THR A 127 25.81 7.01 -31.30
C THR A 127 26.28 6.10 -30.16
N ALA A 128 25.43 5.80 -29.18
CA ALA A 128 25.79 5.03 -27.99
C ALA A 128 26.29 3.62 -28.32
N THR A 129 27.43 3.28 -27.74
CA THR A 129 28.12 1.98 -27.83
C THR A 129 28.41 1.37 -26.46
N ASP A 130 28.38 2.17 -25.39
CA ASP A 130 28.53 1.71 -24.00
C ASP A 130 27.21 1.14 -23.46
N LEU A 131 27.29 0.05 -22.71
CA LEU A 131 26.13 -0.69 -22.20
C LEU A 131 25.32 0.14 -21.20
N TYR A 132 25.97 0.83 -20.25
CA TYR A 132 25.27 1.61 -19.24
C TYR A 132 24.58 2.83 -19.83
N ASN A 133 25.25 3.55 -20.74
CA ASN A 133 24.62 4.67 -21.45
C ASN A 133 23.37 4.21 -22.24
N MET A 134 23.47 3.11 -22.99
CA MET A 134 22.31 2.57 -23.72
C MET A 134 21.16 2.16 -22.80
N ILE A 135 21.46 1.60 -21.63
CA ILE A 135 20.48 1.25 -20.61
C ILE A 135 19.80 2.50 -20.04
N TYR A 136 20.57 3.51 -19.62
CA TYR A 136 20.03 4.74 -19.04
C TYR A 136 19.22 5.57 -20.04
N ASP A 137 19.60 5.59 -21.32
CA ASP A 137 18.78 6.16 -22.39
C ASP A 137 17.47 5.38 -22.56
N LEU A 138 17.52 4.04 -22.56
CA LEU A 138 16.33 3.21 -22.73
C LEU A 138 15.38 3.36 -21.53
N GLU A 139 15.88 3.40 -20.30
CA GLU A 139 15.07 3.70 -19.11
C GLU A 139 14.37 5.06 -19.27
N SER A 140 15.15 6.11 -19.58
CA SER A 140 14.66 7.48 -19.76
C SER A 140 13.50 7.54 -20.76
N LEU A 141 13.69 6.95 -21.94
CA LEU A 141 12.68 6.88 -23.00
C LEU A 141 11.48 5.99 -22.65
N SER A 142 11.64 5.03 -21.73
CA SER A 142 10.61 4.08 -21.30
C SER A 142 9.75 4.56 -20.14
N THR A 143 10.14 5.67 -19.48
CA THR A 143 9.31 6.33 -18.46
C THR A 143 7.96 6.82 -18.99
N GLY A 144 7.81 6.94 -20.31
CA GLY A 144 6.57 7.36 -20.95
C GLY A 144 6.51 7.18 -22.47
N ASN A 145 5.58 7.90 -23.11
CA ASN A 145 5.52 8.05 -24.56
C ASN A 145 5.87 9.49 -24.96
N TYR A 146 6.95 9.63 -25.72
CA TYR A 146 7.50 10.93 -26.16
C TYR A 146 7.46 11.07 -27.70
N GLY A 147 6.52 10.37 -28.35
CA GLY A 147 6.33 10.43 -29.80
C GLY A 147 7.32 9.61 -30.64
N THR A 148 7.11 9.61 -31.95
CA THR A 148 7.71 8.66 -32.91
C THR A 148 9.25 8.65 -32.89
N ALA A 149 9.90 9.79 -32.64
CA ALA A 149 11.36 9.84 -32.56
C ALA A 149 11.91 9.03 -31.36
N ALA A 150 11.24 9.12 -30.21
CA ALA A 150 11.56 8.36 -29.00
C ALA A 150 11.19 6.88 -29.11
N GLU A 151 10.04 6.55 -29.70
CA GLU A 151 9.68 5.14 -29.96
C GLU A 151 10.70 4.47 -30.90
N ASN A 152 11.13 5.16 -31.96
CA ASN A 152 12.19 4.66 -32.85
C ASN A 152 13.55 4.54 -32.12
N ALA A 153 13.87 5.46 -31.22
CA ALA A 153 15.11 5.42 -30.42
C ALA A 153 15.11 4.22 -29.46
N LYS A 154 13.99 3.94 -28.79
CA LYS A 154 13.82 2.74 -27.95
C LYS A 154 14.09 1.46 -28.72
N GLN A 155 13.55 1.31 -29.94
CA GLN A 155 13.82 0.12 -30.74
C GLN A 155 15.32 -0.06 -31.00
N ARG A 156 16.03 1.00 -31.44
CA ARG A 156 17.49 0.94 -31.66
C ARG A 156 18.26 0.55 -30.41
N LEU A 157 17.83 0.99 -29.23
CA LEU A 157 18.45 0.62 -27.95
C LEU A 157 18.12 -0.81 -27.53
N ILE A 158 16.89 -1.28 -27.70
CA ILE A 158 16.49 -2.68 -27.49
C ILE A 158 17.33 -3.60 -28.39
N ASP A 159 17.42 -3.28 -29.68
CA ASP A 159 18.18 -4.06 -30.65
C ASP A 159 19.68 -4.11 -30.28
N LYS A 160 20.28 -2.97 -29.87
CA LYS A 160 21.67 -2.91 -29.40
C LYS A 160 21.89 -3.68 -28.09
N ILE A 161 21.05 -3.47 -27.07
CA ILE A 161 21.18 -4.13 -25.75
C ILE A 161 20.99 -5.64 -25.87
N THR A 162 20.00 -6.11 -26.63
CA THR A 162 19.81 -7.55 -26.87
C THR A 162 20.90 -8.17 -27.73
N THR A 163 21.53 -7.40 -28.64
CA THR A 163 22.77 -7.83 -29.33
C THR A 163 23.96 -7.94 -28.38
N ALA A 164 23.98 -7.17 -27.28
CA ALA A 164 25.02 -7.24 -26.24
C ALA A 164 24.79 -8.36 -25.20
N GLN A 165 23.70 -9.14 -25.30
CA GLN A 165 23.48 -10.31 -24.46
C GLN A 165 24.41 -11.45 -24.90
N ASP A 166 25.12 -12.05 -23.96
CA ASP A 166 26.11 -13.09 -24.26
C ASP A 166 25.47 -14.46 -24.62
N THR A 167 26.30 -15.47 -24.87
CA THR A 167 25.83 -16.83 -25.15
C THR A 167 25.14 -17.47 -23.95
N SER A 168 25.53 -17.19 -22.71
CA SER A 168 24.86 -17.70 -21.50
C SER A 168 23.45 -17.10 -21.30
N GLY A 169 23.24 -15.85 -21.71
CA GLY A 169 22.01 -15.08 -21.48
C GLY A 169 22.16 -13.92 -20.52
N LEU A 170 23.38 -13.60 -20.11
CA LEU A 170 23.70 -12.53 -19.18
C LEU A 170 24.32 -11.35 -19.94
N TRP A 171 24.47 -10.22 -19.26
CA TRP A 171 25.27 -9.09 -19.73
C TRP A 171 26.53 -8.98 -18.89
N ILE A 172 27.68 -8.83 -19.54
CA ILE A 172 28.98 -8.75 -18.89
C ILE A 172 29.58 -7.38 -19.21
N TYR A 173 29.81 -6.58 -18.18
CA TYR A 173 30.50 -5.30 -18.31
C TYR A 173 31.98 -5.47 -17.95
N HIS A 174 32.86 -5.27 -18.93
CA HIS A 174 34.31 -5.37 -18.76
C HIS A 174 34.92 -4.01 -18.41
N TYR A 175 35.79 -3.99 -17.40
CA TYR A 175 36.48 -2.78 -16.95
C TYR A 175 37.93 -3.08 -16.53
N THR A 176 38.74 -2.03 -16.40
CA THR A 176 40.05 -2.12 -15.76
C THR A 176 39.89 -1.80 -14.28
N ASP A 177 40.15 -2.76 -13.39
CA ASP A 177 40.05 -2.53 -11.95
C ASP A 177 40.97 -1.39 -11.49
N PHE A 178 40.45 -0.52 -10.63
CA PHE A 178 41.14 0.70 -10.25
C PHE A 178 42.38 0.45 -9.39
N TYR A 179 42.39 -0.60 -8.57
CA TYR A 179 43.48 -0.86 -7.62
C TYR A 179 44.59 -1.73 -8.21
N THR A 180 44.21 -2.83 -8.88
CA THR A 180 45.15 -3.80 -9.48
C THR A 180 45.58 -3.45 -10.89
N LYS A 181 44.85 -2.54 -11.57
CA LYS A 181 45.02 -2.18 -13.00
C LYS A 181 44.89 -3.36 -13.97
N LYS A 182 44.22 -4.45 -13.56
CA LYS A 182 43.95 -5.63 -14.39
C LYS A 182 42.56 -5.57 -15.04
N PRO A 183 42.33 -6.29 -16.15
CA PRO A 183 40.98 -6.54 -16.64
C PRO A 183 40.14 -7.26 -15.57
N ALA A 184 38.90 -6.81 -15.41
CA ALA A 184 37.87 -7.34 -14.54
C ALA A 184 36.51 -7.29 -15.26
N SER A 185 35.49 -7.89 -14.64
CA SER A 185 34.14 -7.95 -15.19
C SER A 185 33.10 -8.00 -14.08
N SER A 186 31.99 -7.30 -14.23
CA SER A 186 30.76 -7.55 -13.47
C SER A 186 29.69 -8.15 -14.38
N THR A 187 28.84 -9.00 -13.82
CA THR A 187 27.71 -9.61 -14.52
C THR A 187 26.38 -9.39 -13.80
N VAL A 188 26.35 -9.29 -12.48
CA VAL A 188 25.09 -9.20 -11.72
C VAL A 188 24.37 -7.88 -11.95
N ASP A 189 25.04 -6.74 -11.71
CA ASP A 189 24.46 -5.43 -11.97
C ASP A 189 24.13 -5.17 -13.46
N PRO A 190 25.04 -5.33 -14.45
CA PRO A 190 24.68 -5.07 -15.85
C PRO A 190 23.55 -5.99 -16.35
N THR A 191 23.43 -7.24 -15.83
CA THR A 191 22.26 -8.09 -16.11
C THR A 191 21.00 -7.56 -15.44
N ALA A 192 21.06 -7.11 -14.19
CA ALA A 192 19.93 -6.50 -13.49
C ALA A 192 19.41 -5.25 -14.21
N GLN A 193 20.31 -4.35 -14.61
CA GLN A 193 19.95 -3.12 -15.31
C GLN A 193 19.38 -3.41 -16.70
N ALA A 194 19.93 -4.37 -17.45
CA ALA A 194 19.37 -4.82 -18.72
C ALA A 194 17.98 -5.47 -18.55
N LEU A 195 17.81 -6.34 -17.55
CA LEU A 195 16.51 -6.94 -17.20
C LEU A 195 15.45 -5.87 -16.85
N LEU A 196 15.83 -4.83 -16.09
CA LEU A 196 14.96 -3.70 -15.75
C LEU A 196 14.43 -3.00 -17.02
N VAL A 197 15.31 -2.53 -17.89
CA VAL A 197 14.92 -1.69 -19.04
C VAL A 197 14.26 -2.47 -20.17
N LEU A 198 14.67 -3.73 -20.40
CA LEU A 198 13.96 -4.62 -21.32
C LEU A 198 12.58 -4.98 -20.78
N SER A 199 12.40 -5.14 -19.46
CA SER A 199 11.09 -5.42 -18.86
C SER A 199 10.11 -4.24 -18.94
N MET A 200 10.62 -3.00 -19.02
CA MET A 200 9.82 -1.83 -19.35
C MET A 200 9.33 -1.82 -20.82
N ASN A 201 9.90 -2.68 -21.66
CA ASN A 201 9.59 -2.84 -23.09
C ASN A 201 9.17 -4.27 -23.47
N ASN A 202 8.68 -5.07 -22.50
CA ASN A 202 8.31 -6.48 -22.64
C ASN A 202 7.10 -6.75 -23.59
N ASN A 203 6.68 -5.74 -24.35
CA ASN A 203 5.77 -5.84 -25.50
C ASN A 203 6.50 -6.00 -26.84
N ASP A 204 7.81 -5.71 -26.90
CA ASP A 204 8.68 -6.04 -28.02
C ASP A 204 9.09 -7.53 -27.93
N PRO A 205 8.99 -8.31 -29.03
CA PRO A 205 9.33 -9.74 -29.01
C PRO A 205 10.81 -10.04 -28.76
N THR A 206 11.73 -9.16 -29.17
CA THR A 206 13.18 -9.33 -29.01
C THR A 206 13.56 -9.09 -27.56
N ALA A 207 13.06 -8.00 -26.95
CA ALA A 207 13.15 -7.74 -25.52
C ALA A 207 12.58 -8.91 -24.70
N HIS A 208 11.37 -9.37 -25.02
CA HIS A 208 10.75 -10.51 -24.34
C HIS A 208 11.61 -11.79 -24.41
N SER A 209 12.16 -12.11 -25.59
CA SER A 209 13.01 -13.30 -25.75
C SER A 209 14.33 -13.20 -24.98
N ALA A 210 14.93 -12.00 -24.90
CA ALA A 210 16.16 -11.77 -24.13
C ALA A 210 15.90 -11.85 -22.62
N LEU A 211 14.76 -11.32 -22.14
CA LEU A 211 14.33 -11.40 -20.74
C LEU A 211 14.18 -12.84 -20.26
N GLU A 212 13.41 -13.68 -20.96
CA GLU A 212 13.18 -15.08 -20.55
C GLU A 212 14.50 -15.87 -20.51
N LYS A 213 15.42 -15.61 -21.45
CA LYS A 213 16.78 -16.17 -21.44
C LYS A 213 17.58 -15.72 -20.20
N ALA A 214 17.55 -14.42 -19.89
CA ALA A 214 18.29 -13.85 -18.76
C ALA A 214 17.74 -14.27 -17.40
N ILE A 215 16.41 -14.37 -17.23
CA ILE A 215 15.78 -14.86 -16.00
C ILE A 215 16.21 -16.31 -15.74
N THR A 216 16.22 -17.15 -16.79
CA THR A 216 16.72 -18.53 -16.71
C THR A 216 18.19 -18.57 -16.31
N ALA A 217 19.05 -17.77 -16.98
CA ALA A 217 20.48 -17.73 -16.68
C ALA A 217 20.79 -17.20 -15.26
N VAL A 218 19.99 -16.27 -14.73
CA VAL A 218 20.07 -15.79 -13.34
C VAL A 218 19.71 -16.91 -12.34
N GLU A 219 18.64 -17.66 -12.58
CA GLU A 219 18.21 -18.78 -11.73
C GLU A 219 19.23 -19.92 -11.72
N ASP A 220 19.78 -20.27 -12.89
CA ASP A 220 20.72 -21.38 -13.05
C ASP A 220 22.14 -21.07 -12.55
N ASN A 221 22.64 -19.84 -12.73
CA ASN A 221 24.07 -19.53 -12.56
C ASN A 221 24.39 -18.54 -11.43
N LEU A 222 23.47 -17.64 -11.07
CA LEU A 222 23.75 -16.56 -10.11
C LEU A 222 23.06 -16.75 -8.76
N TYR A 223 21.90 -17.40 -8.73
CA TYR A 223 21.01 -17.47 -7.57
C TYR A 223 21.51 -18.42 -6.47
N GLN A 224 21.75 -17.87 -5.27
CA GLN A 224 22.34 -18.57 -4.13
C GLN A 224 21.30 -19.12 -3.14
N LYS A 225 21.72 -20.12 -2.36
CA LYS A 225 20.87 -20.78 -1.34
C LYS A 225 20.40 -19.84 -0.21
N ASN A 226 21.14 -18.77 0.08
CA ASN A 226 20.73 -17.73 1.02
C ASN A 226 19.72 -16.73 0.42
N GLY A 227 19.34 -16.89 -0.85
CA GLY A 227 18.42 -16.01 -1.58
C GLY A 227 19.07 -14.86 -2.34
N GLY A 228 20.37 -14.61 -2.13
CA GLY A 228 21.13 -13.59 -2.85
C GLY A 228 21.68 -14.06 -4.19
N PHE A 229 22.57 -13.26 -4.77
CA PHE A 229 23.17 -13.50 -6.07
C PHE A 229 24.70 -13.40 -6.01
N MET A 230 25.36 -14.23 -6.81
CA MET A 230 26.81 -14.42 -6.80
C MET A 230 27.53 -13.34 -7.63
N SER A 231 28.27 -12.45 -6.96
CA SER A 231 29.13 -11.48 -7.65
C SER A 231 30.41 -12.14 -8.16
N ASN A 232 30.67 -11.98 -9.45
CA ASN A 232 31.92 -12.39 -10.11
C ASN A 232 32.94 -11.24 -10.27
N SER A 233 32.72 -10.13 -9.56
CA SER A 233 33.45 -8.85 -9.67
C SER A 233 34.94 -8.87 -9.29
N ASN A 234 35.51 -10.03 -8.92
CA ASN A 234 36.92 -10.17 -8.59
C ASN A 234 37.52 -11.49 -9.14
N PRO A 235 38.31 -11.47 -10.24
CA PRO A 235 38.97 -12.66 -10.79
C PRO A 235 40.17 -13.16 -9.95
N SER A 236 40.34 -12.67 -8.71
CA SER A 236 41.50 -12.93 -7.85
C SER A 236 41.19 -12.95 -6.35
N GLY A 237 39.91 -13.08 -5.97
CA GLY A 237 39.46 -13.20 -4.59
C GLY A 237 38.27 -14.16 -4.45
N PRO A 238 37.81 -14.46 -3.23
CA PRO A 238 36.57 -15.22 -3.05
C PRO A 238 35.37 -14.43 -3.59
N GLU A 239 34.39 -15.15 -4.13
CA GLU A 239 33.14 -14.58 -4.65
C GLU A 239 32.32 -13.96 -3.50
N THR A 240 32.26 -12.63 -3.43
CA THR A 240 31.56 -11.90 -2.37
C THR A 240 30.21 -11.39 -2.84
N GLU A 241 29.14 -11.89 -2.25
CA GLU A 241 27.78 -11.38 -2.42
C GLU A 241 27.66 -9.89 -2.04
N SER A 242 27.08 -9.07 -2.91
CA SER A 242 26.84 -7.64 -2.68
C SER A 242 25.37 -7.37 -2.34
N ALA A 243 25.13 -6.60 -1.28
CA ALA A 243 23.77 -6.16 -0.93
C ALA A 243 23.17 -5.24 -2.00
N VAL A 244 23.98 -4.43 -2.69
CA VAL A 244 23.52 -3.57 -3.80
C VAL A 244 23.09 -4.43 -5.00
N GLU A 245 23.92 -5.40 -5.41
CA GLU A 245 23.60 -6.25 -6.57
C GLU A 245 22.40 -7.18 -6.29
N ASN A 246 22.24 -7.61 -5.03
CA ASN A 246 21.02 -8.29 -4.59
C ASN A 246 19.78 -7.42 -4.77
N VAL A 247 19.87 -6.14 -4.40
CA VAL A 247 18.76 -5.20 -4.51
C VAL A 247 18.43 -4.92 -5.97
N THR A 248 19.41 -4.60 -6.82
CA THR A 248 19.15 -4.28 -8.24
C THR A 248 18.60 -5.50 -8.98
N LEU A 249 19.14 -6.71 -8.77
CA LEU A 249 18.64 -7.91 -9.42
C LEU A 249 17.28 -8.38 -8.88
N THR A 250 17.02 -8.24 -7.57
CA THR A 250 15.68 -8.49 -7.00
C THR A 250 14.65 -7.52 -7.57
N ASN A 251 15.02 -6.23 -7.72
CA ASN A 251 14.18 -5.22 -8.36
C ASN A 251 13.85 -5.65 -9.80
N ALA A 252 14.87 -5.93 -10.62
CA ALA A 252 14.71 -6.29 -12.03
C ALA A 252 13.86 -7.55 -12.25
N LEU A 253 14.06 -8.60 -11.43
CA LEU A 253 13.22 -9.80 -11.44
C LEU A 253 11.76 -9.48 -11.08
N ALA A 254 11.54 -8.60 -10.10
CA ALA A 254 10.20 -8.15 -9.74
C ALA A 254 9.54 -7.29 -10.84
N VAL A 255 10.31 -6.46 -11.57
CA VAL A 255 9.83 -5.71 -12.75
C VAL A 255 9.40 -6.68 -13.86
N ALA A 256 10.19 -7.72 -14.13
CA ALA A 256 9.88 -8.76 -15.11
C ALA A 256 8.62 -9.58 -14.75
N GLY A 257 8.23 -9.59 -13.47
CA GLY A 257 7.03 -10.29 -12.97
C GLY A 257 7.31 -11.63 -12.29
N VAL A 258 8.58 -11.90 -11.92
CA VAL A 258 9.01 -13.10 -11.20
C VAL A 258 8.57 -13.03 -9.72
N ASP A 259 8.21 -14.18 -9.14
CA ASP A 259 7.81 -14.28 -7.73
C ASP A 259 9.02 -14.27 -6.77
N VAL A 260 9.59 -13.09 -6.57
CA VAL A 260 10.73 -12.84 -5.66
C VAL A 260 10.43 -13.06 -4.17
N TYR A 261 9.17 -13.37 -3.79
CA TYR A 261 8.81 -13.79 -2.43
C TYR A 261 8.99 -15.31 -2.22
N SER A 262 9.01 -16.09 -3.30
CA SER A 262 9.35 -17.51 -3.31
C SER A 262 10.83 -17.72 -3.66
N PRO A 263 11.44 -18.88 -3.32
CA PRO A 263 12.71 -19.28 -3.91
C PRO A 263 12.55 -19.47 -5.43
N LEU A 264 13.46 -18.92 -6.24
CA LEU A 264 13.31 -18.87 -7.70
C LEU A 264 13.17 -20.28 -8.31
N ASN A 265 14.18 -21.12 -8.02
CA ASN A 265 14.22 -22.55 -8.38
C ASN A 265 13.19 -23.44 -7.65
N GLY A 266 12.29 -22.86 -6.84
CA GLY A 266 11.27 -23.57 -6.08
C GLY A 266 11.76 -24.52 -4.99
N GLN A 267 13.06 -24.56 -4.68
CA GLN A 267 13.63 -25.45 -3.66
C GLN A 267 13.34 -24.92 -2.26
N SER A 268 12.78 -25.77 -1.39
CA SER A 268 12.23 -25.34 -0.08
C SER A 268 13.27 -24.93 0.96
N ASP A 269 14.52 -25.35 0.77
CA ASP A 269 15.69 -25.08 1.59
C ASP A 269 16.52 -23.88 1.09
N TYR A 270 16.13 -23.26 -0.02
CA TYR A 270 16.60 -21.94 -0.44
C TYR A 270 15.76 -20.85 0.26
N ALA A 271 16.35 -19.67 0.46
CA ALA A 271 15.60 -18.46 0.84
C ALA A 271 15.22 -17.64 -0.41
N SER A 272 14.15 -16.85 -0.33
CA SER A 272 13.73 -16.01 -1.46
C SER A 272 14.55 -14.72 -1.53
N PRO A 273 14.69 -14.09 -2.71
CA PRO A 273 15.41 -12.82 -2.85
C PRO A 273 14.91 -11.73 -1.90
N ILE A 274 13.60 -11.62 -1.71
CA ILE A 274 13.02 -10.67 -0.74
C ILE A 274 13.39 -11.00 0.70
N GLN A 275 13.46 -12.28 1.09
CA GLN A 275 13.97 -12.63 2.42
C GLN A 275 15.43 -12.20 2.58
N ARG A 276 16.26 -12.33 1.53
CA ARG A 276 17.65 -11.88 1.60
C ARG A 276 17.79 -10.38 1.77
N LEU A 277 16.95 -9.57 1.11
CA LEU A 277 16.93 -8.11 1.30
C LEU A 277 16.53 -7.71 2.73
N LEU A 278 15.58 -8.43 3.34
CA LEU A 278 15.20 -8.22 4.74
C LEU A 278 16.32 -8.62 5.71
N ASP A 279 16.97 -9.76 5.47
CA ASP A 279 18.09 -10.25 6.29
C ASP A 279 19.31 -9.31 6.21
N GLN A 280 19.55 -8.70 5.04
CA GLN A 280 20.55 -7.65 4.81
C GLN A 280 20.10 -6.26 5.31
N LYS A 281 18.84 -6.10 5.70
CA LYS A 281 18.25 -4.87 6.25
C LYS A 281 18.45 -3.63 5.36
N VAL A 282 18.27 -3.80 4.06
CA VAL A 282 18.62 -2.78 3.03
C VAL A 282 17.91 -1.44 3.19
N THR A 283 16.82 -1.36 3.94
CA THR A 283 16.10 -0.11 4.27
C THR A 283 16.52 0.50 5.62
N SER A 284 17.74 0.23 6.13
CA SER A 284 18.17 0.67 7.45
C SER A 284 19.57 1.32 7.48
N THR A 285 19.73 2.24 8.43
CA THR A 285 20.93 3.08 8.71
C THR A 285 21.20 4.24 7.74
N PRO A 286 21.83 5.35 8.19
CA PRO A 286 22.06 6.54 7.35
C PRO A 286 23.42 6.56 6.62
N SER A 287 24.30 5.57 6.86
CA SER A 287 25.67 5.54 6.34
C SER A 287 25.77 5.10 4.88
N ASP A 288 24.79 4.34 4.40
CA ASP A 288 24.65 3.98 2.99
C ASP A 288 23.29 4.46 2.47
N THR A 289 23.28 5.73 2.03
CA THR A 289 22.08 6.38 1.49
C THR A 289 21.70 5.87 0.11
N PHE A 290 22.58 5.13 -0.57
CA PHE A 290 22.32 4.52 -1.88
C PHE A 290 21.61 3.18 -1.73
N LEU A 291 22.13 2.28 -0.89
CA LEU A 291 21.46 1.01 -0.56
C LEU A 291 20.07 1.25 0.05
N LEU A 292 19.92 2.31 0.85
CA LEU A 292 18.62 2.74 1.39
C LEU A 292 17.64 3.19 0.29
N TYR A 293 18.10 3.92 -0.73
CA TYR A 293 17.28 4.31 -1.88
C TYR A 293 16.85 3.08 -2.68
N GLU A 294 17.83 2.34 -3.21
CA GLU A 294 17.60 1.17 -4.07
C GLU A 294 16.78 0.10 -3.33
N GLY A 295 17.10 -0.17 -2.06
CA GLY A 295 16.42 -1.16 -1.23
C GLY A 295 14.96 -0.83 -0.99
N THR A 296 14.64 0.45 -0.80
CA THR A 296 13.25 0.92 -0.66
C THR A 296 12.50 0.78 -2.00
N SER A 297 13.14 1.16 -3.11
CA SER A 297 12.59 1.05 -4.47
C SER A 297 12.29 -0.40 -4.86
N ALA A 298 13.25 -1.30 -4.67
CA ALA A 298 13.12 -2.74 -4.96
C ALA A 298 11.99 -3.40 -4.15
N LEU A 299 11.84 -3.06 -2.87
CA LEU A 299 10.75 -3.56 -2.05
C LEU A 299 9.39 -3.00 -2.47
N GLN A 300 9.30 -1.71 -2.85
CA GLN A 300 8.09 -1.11 -3.41
C GLN A 300 7.69 -1.79 -4.73
N GLN A 301 8.63 -2.04 -5.64
CA GLN A 301 8.40 -2.80 -6.88
C GLN A 301 7.94 -4.23 -6.59
N ALA A 302 8.62 -4.96 -5.70
CA ALA A 302 8.26 -6.33 -5.36
C ALA A 302 6.86 -6.42 -4.75
N LYS A 303 6.52 -5.49 -3.84
CA LYS A 303 5.15 -5.35 -3.31
C LYS A 303 4.13 -5.06 -4.41
N PHE A 304 4.44 -4.13 -5.32
CA PHE A 304 3.58 -3.78 -6.45
C PHE A 304 3.30 -5.00 -7.35
N THR A 305 4.33 -5.75 -7.74
CA THR A 305 4.20 -6.99 -8.53
C THR A 305 3.39 -8.06 -7.79
N ARG A 306 3.71 -8.34 -6.52
CA ARG A 306 2.99 -9.30 -5.65
C ARG A 306 1.49 -8.98 -5.55
N ASP A 307 1.14 -7.71 -5.40
CA ASP A 307 -0.24 -7.24 -5.25
C ASP A 307 -1.00 -7.18 -6.60
N GLY A 308 -0.35 -7.54 -7.72
CA GLY A 308 -0.96 -7.72 -9.04
C GLY A 308 -0.60 -6.66 -10.09
N GLY A 309 0.38 -5.81 -9.80
CA GLY A 309 1.03 -4.91 -10.75
C GLY A 309 1.85 -5.65 -11.82
N LYS A 310 2.40 -4.91 -12.79
CA LYS A 310 3.16 -5.45 -13.93
C LYS A 310 4.19 -4.45 -14.43
N GLY A 311 5.43 -4.86 -14.73
CA GLY A 311 6.46 -3.92 -15.19
C GLY A 311 6.87 -2.90 -14.13
N SER A 312 7.65 -1.90 -14.53
CA SER A 312 8.35 -1.00 -13.61
C SER A 312 7.44 0.06 -13.00
N ILE A 313 7.61 0.34 -11.71
CA ILE A 313 7.05 1.52 -11.03
C ILE A 313 7.48 2.84 -11.68
N PHE A 314 8.58 2.85 -12.46
CA PHE A 314 9.03 4.02 -13.24
C PHE A 314 8.42 4.10 -14.65
N ALA A 315 7.67 3.09 -15.11
CA ALA A 315 6.99 3.12 -16.41
C ALA A 315 5.66 3.89 -16.30
N PHE A 316 5.72 5.18 -16.00
CA PHE A 316 4.59 5.97 -15.47
C PHE A 316 3.37 6.08 -16.39
N ASP A 317 3.52 6.01 -17.72
CA ASP A 317 2.38 5.93 -18.67
C ASP A 317 1.81 4.50 -18.83
N GLN A 318 2.57 3.48 -18.45
CA GLN A 318 2.15 2.07 -18.49
C GLN A 318 1.49 1.65 -17.17
N ASN A 319 1.95 2.21 -16.05
CA ASN A 319 1.56 1.81 -14.71
C ASN A 319 0.75 2.87 -13.96
N ALA A 320 -0.45 2.47 -13.53
CA ALA A 320 -1.38 3.27 -12.76
C ALA A 320 -0.97 3.45 -11.27
N ALA A 321 0.33 3.45 -10.98
CA ALA A 321 0.91 3.21 -9.66
C ALA A 321 0.77 4.38 -8.68
N PHE A 322 0.41 5.58 -9.13
CA PHE A 322 0.07 6.73 -8.26
C PHE A 322 -1.27 6.55 -7.50
N LYS A 323 -2.17 5.68 -7.98
CA LYS A 323 -3.53 5.55 -7.41
C LYS A 323 -3.59 5.18 -5.92
N PRO A 324 -2.74 4.30 -5.35
CA PRO A 324 -2.81 3.93 -3.95
C PRO A 324 -2.62 5.13 -3.01
N GLY A 325 -1.65 6.02 -3.29
CA GLY A 325 -1.44 7.25 -2.53
C GLY A 325 -2.65 8.19 -2.61
N GLU A 326 -3.11 8.49 -3.84
CA GLU A 326 -4.30 9.33 -4.07
C GLU A 326 -5.57 8.80 -3.39
N LEU A 327 -5.75 7.47 -3.35
CA LEU A 327 -6.84 6.82 -2.63
C LEU A 327 -6.65 6.89 -1.11
N ALA A 328 -5.43 6.78 -0.61
CA ALA A 328 -5.13 6.85 0.81
C ALA A 328 -5.29 8.28 1.36
N SER A 329 -4.85 9.32 0.65
CA SER A 329 -5.12 10.72 1.00
C SER A 329 -6.63 11.00 1.07
N LEU A 330 -7.41 10.46 0.11
CA LEU A 330 -8.87 10.59 0.10
C LEU A 330 -9.54 9.80 1.25
N ASN A 331 -9.05 8.61 1.58
CA ASN A 331 -9.52 7.85 2.76
C ASN A 331 -9.24 8.61 4.05
N ALA A 332 -8.03 9.18 4.22
CA ALA A 332 -7.65 9.93 5.42
C ALA A 332 -8.56 11.15 5.65
N ALA A 333 -8.86 11.93 4.59
CA ALA A 333 -9.83 13.02 4.66
C ALA A 333 -11.24 12.52 5.07
N ALA A 334 -11.68 11.39 4.49
CA ALA A 334 -12.97 10.80 4.83
C ALA A 334 -13.04 10.31 6.28
N ASP A 335 -11.98 9.68 6.81
CA ASP A 335 -11.97 9.15 8.18
C ASP A 335 -11.86 10.27 9.21
N ALA A 336 -11.05 11.30 8.97
CA ALA A 336 -11.03 12.52 9.78
C ALA A 336 -12.42 13.19 9.83
N LYS A 337 -13.12 13.30 8.69
CA LYS A 337 -14.47 13.87 8.65
C LYS A 337 -15.51 12.97 9.35
N LYS A 338 -15.44 11.65 9.20
CA LYS A 338 -16.29 10.69 9.95
C LYS A 338 -16.07 10.83 11.46
N GLN A 339 -14.83 11.04 11.90
CA GLN A 339 -14.51 11.27 13.31
C GLN A 339 -15.15 12.58 13.82
N ALA A 340 -15.00 13.68 13.08
CA ALA A 340 -15.67 14.95 13.41
C ALA A 340 -17.20 14.81 13.53
N ILE A 341 -17.84 14.09 12.60
CA ILE A 341 -19.31 13.84 12.65
C ILE A 341 -19.70 12.96 13.84
N ASN A 342 -18.87 11.97 14.22
CA ASN A 342 -19.14 11.16 15.42
C ASN A 342 -19.00 11.98 16.71
N ASN A 343 -18.05 12.92 16.76
CA ASN A 343 -17.74 13.74 17.94
C ASN A 343 -18.73 14.90 18.15
N ASP A 344 -19.47 15.30 17.11
CA ASP A 344 -20.51 16.33 17.15
C ASP A 344 -21.54 16.09 18.28
N SER A 345 -21.57 16.92 19.32
CA SER A 345 -22.47 16.71 20.47
C SER A 345 -23.91 17.16 20.23
N LEU A 346 -24.19 17.90 19.15
CA LEU A 346 -25.50 18.50 18.86
C LEU A 346 -26.29 17.72 17.80
N ALA A 347 -25.63 16.85 17.04
CA ALA A 347 -26.26 15.98 16.06
C ALA A 347 -26.86 14.71 16.71
N THR A 348 -28.09 14.33 16.31
CA THR A 348 -28.67 13.06 16.76
C THR A 348 -27.95 11.86 16.12
N THR A 349 -28.09 10.66 16.69
CA THR A 349 -27.58 9.42 16.10
C THR A 349 -28.03 9.23 14.64
N THR A 350 -29.23 9.68 14.30
CA THR A 350 -29.77 9.66 12.93
C THR A 350 -29.02 10.63 12.02
N ASP A 351 -28.79 11.87 12.45
CA ASP A 351 -28.12 12.90 11.67
C ASP A 351 -26.64 12.57 11.44
N LYS A 352 -25.97 12.04 12.48
CA LYS A 352 -24.62 11.46 12.37
C LYS A 352 -24.57 10.33 11.35
N SER A 353 -25.52 9.40 11.42
CA SER A 353 -25.61 8.27 10.47
C SER A 353 -25.81 8.77 9.03
N ASN A 354 -26.67 9.77 8.82
CA ASN A 354 -26.91 10.39 7.53
C ASN A 354 -25.67 11.12 6.98
N ALA A 355 -24.99 11.93 7.79
CA ALA A 355 -23.79 12.65 7.38
C ALA A 355 -22.59 11.70 7.14
N ILE A 356 -22.42 10.65 7.95
CA ILE A 356 -21.42 9.59 7.71
C ILE A 356 -21.76 8.80 6.46
N ALA A 357 -23.03 8.53 6.17
CA ALA A 357 -23.45 7.93 4.90
C ALA A 357 -23.10 8.83 3.71
N ASN A 358 -23.23 10.15 3.84
CA ASN A 358 -22.83 11.11 2.81
C ASN A 358 -21.30 11.12 2.60
N VAL A 359 -20.49 11.22 3.65
CA VAL A 359 -19.02 11.12 3.55
C VAL A 359 -18.60 9.81 2.88
N ASN A 360 -19.20 8.68 3.25
CA ASN A 360 -18.91 7.39 2.61
C ASN A 360 -19.37 7.34 1.14
N GLN A 361 -20.43 8.07 0.76
CA GLN A 361 -20.88 8.18 -0.63
C GLN A 361 -19.93 9.05 -1.47
N ILE A 362 -19.43 10.16 -0.92
CA ILE A 362 -18.47 11.05 -1.59
C ILE A 362 -17.13 10.33 -1.73
N LEU A 363 -16.60 9.75 -0.64
CA LEU A 363 -15.43 8.87 -0.66
C LEU A 363 -15.57 7.80 -1.75
N ALA A 364 -16.64 7.00 -1.73
CA ALA A 364 -16.85 5.97 -2.74
C ALA A 364 -16.96 6.53 -4.16
N THR A 365 -17.48 7.75 -4.35
CA THR A 365 -17.56 8.40 -5.66
C THR A 365 -16.16 8.73 -6.18
N TYR A 366 -15.37 9.48 -5.42
CA TYR A 366 -14.02 9.91 -5.84
C TYR A 366 -13.02 8.74 -5.86
N THR A 367 -13.14 7.76 -4.96
CA THR A 367 -12.44 6.46 -5.06
C THR A 367 -12.71 5.78 -6.40
N ASN A 368 -13.95 5.77 -6.90
CA ASN A 368 -14.26 5.18 -8.21
C ASN A 368 -13.71 6.01 -9.37
N LYS A 369 -13.70 7.36 -9.28
CA LYS A 369 -13.09 8.22 -10.30
C LYS A 369 -11.56 8.04 -10.38
N ILE A 370 -10.86 8.15 -9.25
CA ILE A 370 -9.40 7.92 -9.12
C ILE A 370 -9.02 6.54 -9.66
N ASN A 371 -9.79 5.49 -9.34
CA ASN A 371 -9.57 4.15 -9.90
C ASN A 371 -9.77 4.06 -11.42
N ALA A 372 -10.61 4.91 -12.02
CA ALA A 372 -10.95 4.87 -13.44
C ALA A 372 -9.97 5.62 -14.36
N TYR A 373 -9.14 6.53 -13.84
CA TYR A 373 -8.17 7.28 -14.65
C TYR A 373 -7.00 6.42 -15.15
N SER A 374 -6.34 6.88 -16.21
CA SER A 374 -5.12 6.27 -16.76
C SER A 374 -3.87 7.14 -16.60
N THR A 375 -3.98 8.33 -15.99
CA THR A 375 -2.88 9.27 -15.76
C THR A 375 -2.95 9.86 -14.35
N SER A 376 -1.82 10.36 -13.82
CA SER A 376 -1.70 10.91 -12.47
C SER A 376 -2.45 12.25 -12.28
N ALA A 377 -2.27 13.19 -13.20
CA ALA A 377 -2.83 14.56 -13.09
C ALA A 377 -4.35 14.59 -12.89
N THR A 378 -5.09 13.69 -13.54
CA THR A 378 -6.56 13.60 -13.40
C THR A 378 -6.98 12.96 -12.07
N ALA A 379 -6.20 12.02 -11.54
CA ALA A 379 -6.41 11.45 -10.21
C ALA A 379 -6.18 12.49 -9.10
N ILE A 380 -5.11 13.29 -9.19
CA ILE A 380 -4.76 14.35 -8.22
C ILE A 380 -5.86 15.42 -8.14
N ALA A 381 -6.36 15.88 -9.30
CA ALA A 381 -7.43 16.87 -9.36
C ALA A 381 -8.71 16.38 -8.66
N ASP A 382 -9.09 15.12 -8.88
CA ASP A 382 -10.26 14.53 -8.22
C ASP A 382 -10.02 14.18 -6.74
N ARG A 383 -8.81 13.79 -6.33
CA ARG A 383 -8.48 13.64 -4.90
C ARG A 383 -8.68 14.95 -4.15
N ASN A 384 -8.20 16.06 -4.71
CA ASN A 384 -8.37 17.38 -4.11
C ASN A 384 -9.85 17.82 -4.09
N ALA A 385 -10.58 17.63 -5.20
CA ALA A 385 -12.02 17.91 -5.24
C ALA A 385 -12.83 17.04 -4.26
N GLY A 386 -12.51 15.74 -4.15
CA GLY A 386 -13.16 14.81 -3.25
C GLY A 386 -12.88 15.09 -1.77
N ALA A 387 -11.64 15.46 -1.42
CA ALA A 387 -11.29 15.89 -0.07
C ALA A 387 -12.05 17.17 0.33
N ASN A 388 -12.17 18.14 -0.58
CA ASN A 388 -12.95 19.36 -0.35
C ASN A 388 -14.45 19.06 -0.19
N GLU A 389 -15.03 18.19 -1.04
CA GLU A 389 -16.45 17.80 -0.95
C GLU A 389 -16.75 17.02 0.35
N ILE A 390 -15.82 16.16 0.79
CA ILE A 390 -15.85 15.49 2.11
C ILE A 390 -15.83 16.53 3.24
N ASN A 391 -14.88 17.46 3.22
CA ASN A 391 -14.72 18.47 4.26
C ASN A 391 -15.97 19.35 4.39
N ASN A 392 -16.66 19.61 3.27
CA ASN A 392 -17.88 20.40 3.20
C ASN A 392 -19.17 19.63 3.59
N VAL A 393 -19.11 18.36 4.01
CA VAL A 393 -20.31 17.67 4.53
C VAL A 393 -20.78 18.33 5.84
N VAL A 394 -21.99 18.88 5.82
CA VAL A 394 -22.67 19.46 6.98
C VAL A 394 -23.48 18.38 7.71
N VAL A 395 -23.55 18.46 9.03
CA VAL A 395 -24.43 17.62 9.86
C VAL A 395 -25.73 18.39 10.14
N ALA A 396 -26.87 17.71 10.12
CA ALA A 396 -28.14 18.36 10.41
C ALA A 396 -28.36 18.47 11.93
N HIS A 397 -28.68 19.68 12.39
CA HIS A 397 -29.11 19.95 13.76
C HIS A 397 -30.61 20.25 13.77
N ASN A 398 -31.43 19.21 13.61
CA ASN A 398 -32.88 19.35 13.76
C ASN A 398 -33.19 19.59 15.24
N ALA A 399 -33.38 20.86 15.61
CA ALA A 399 -33.62 21.27 16.97
C ALA A 399 -34.85 20.55 17.57
N THR A 400 -34.66 19.84 18.67
CA THR A 400 -35.75 19.26 19.45
C THR A 400 -36.55 20.37 20.11
N THR A 401 -37.70 20.71 19.52
CA THR A 401 -38.68 21.63 20.10
C THR A 401 -39.38 20.97 21.29
N THR A 402 -38.76 21.10 22.47
CA THR A 402 -39.36 20.68 23.75
C THR A 402 -40.53 21.62 24.09
N THR A 403 -41.74 21.23 23.73
CA THR A 403 -42.96 21.99 24.06
C THR A 403 -43.26 21.93 25.55
N ILE A 404 -42.93 23.01 26.28
CA ILE A 404 -43.37 23.22 27.66
C ILE A 404 -44.66 24.04 27.62
N ASN A 405 -45.78 23.43 28.03
CA ASN A 405 -47.10 24.07 28.01
C ASN A 405 -47.31 24.99 29.23
N ASN A 406 -46.74 26.20 29.20
CA ASN A 406 -47.19 27.32 30.04
C ASN A 406 -47.80 28.40 29.14
N GLY A 407 -49.11 28.63 29.27
CA GLY A 407 -49.85 29.50 28.36
C GLY A 407 -49.84 30.98 28.76
N LEU A 408 -49.47 31.86 27.82
CA LEU A 408 -49.97 33.23 27.69
C LEU A 408 -49.89 33.66 26.21
N SER A 409 -50.50 34.78 25.83
CA SER A 409 -51.05 34.97 24.48
C SER A 409 -50.42 36.10 23.63
N VAL A 410 -50.22 35.84 22.32
CA VAL A 410 -50.32 36.83 21.19
C VAL A 410 -49.21 37.91 21.16
N SER A 411 -48.69 38.47 20.06
CA SER A 411 -48.89 38.45 18.58
C SER A 411 -47.48 38.45 17.89
N THR A 412 -47.20 38.43 16.58
CA THR A 412 -47.76 39.21 15.43
C THR A 412 -47.47 38.57 14.04
N THR A 413 -48.34 38.91 13.08
CA THR A 413 -48.18 39.03 11.60
C THR A 413 -46.97 38.43 10.86
N ALA A 414 -47.24 37.69 9.78
CA ALA A 414 -46.33 37.47 8.65
C ALA A 414 -46.87 38.15 7.36
N PRO A 415 -46.01 38.72 6.48
CA PRO A 415 -46.34 39.06 5.10
C PRO A 415 -45.68 38.13 4.06
N SER A 416 -46.23 38.15 2.83
CA SER A 416 -45.88 37.30 1.68
C SER A 416 -44.56 37.67 0.95
N PRO A 417 -43.96 36.76 0.14
CA PRO A 417 -42.68 37.00 -0.53
C PRO A 417 -42.77 37.91 -1.76
N LEU A 418 -41.63 38.51 -2.14
CA LEU A 418 -41.44 39.28 -3.38
C LEU A 418 -40.48 38.57 -4.35
N THR A 419 -40.76 38.66 -5.66
CA THR A 419 -40.02 37.99 -6.74
C THR A 419 -39.60 38.94 -7.85
N ILE A 420 -38.28 39.12 -8.05
CA ILE A 420 -37.60 39.71 -9.22
C ILE A 420 -36.10 39.40 -9.08
N THR A 421 -35.26 39.11 -10.09
CA THR A 421 -35.40 38.61 -11.49
C THR A 421 -33.97 38.23 -11.95
N PRO A 422 -33.72 37.09 -12.64
CA PRO A 422 -32.39 36.80 -13.19
C PRO A 422 -32.16 37.50 -14.54
N VAL A 423 -31.06 38.23 -14.67
CA VAL A 423 -30.59 38.80 -15.96
C VAL A 423 -29.91 37.71 -16.79
N SER A 424 -29.99 37.80 -18.13
CA SER A 424 -29.66 36.71 -19.06
C SER A 424 -28.40 36.95 -19.90
N SER A 425 -27.81 35.82 -20.35
CA SER A 425 -26.95 35.70 -21.54
C SER A 425 -25.49 36.21 -21.44
N PRO A 426 -24.56 35.72 -22.30
CA PRO A 426 -24.76 34.79 -23.42
C PRO A 426 -24.13 33.38 -23.25
N THR A 427 -24.63 32.44 -24.05
CA THR A 427 -24.10 31.09 -24.23
C THR A 427 -22.88 31.07 -25.16
N VAL A 428 -21.87 30.25 -24.83
CA VAL A 428 -20.90 29.73 -25.82
C VAL A 428 -20.98 28.21 -25.87
N THR A 429 -21.14 27.66 -27.08
CA THR A 429 -21.31 26.22 -27.32
C THR A 429 -19.98 25.60 -27.78
N PRO A 430 -19.37 24.67 -27.01
CA PRO A 430 -18.22 23.91 -27.49
C PRO A 430 -18.67 22.82 -28.47
N THR A 431 -18.14 22.85 -29.70
CA THR A 431 -18.38 21.82 -30.72
C THR A 431 -17.85 20.46 -30.28
N VAL A 432 -18.68 19.41 -30.38
CA VAL A 432 -18.29 18.04 -30.02
C VAL A 432 -17.52 17.38 -31.18
N THR A 433 -16.20 17.50 -31.16
CA THR A 433 -15.30 16.67 -31.97
C THR A 433 -15.05 15.34 -31.25
N GLN A 434 -15.31 14.21 -31.91
CA GLN A 434 -15.09 12.88 -31.34
C GLN A 434 -13.62 12.43 -31.52
N THR A 435 -12.95 12.04 -30.44
CA THR A 435 -11.65 11.35 -30.48
C THR A 435 -11.70 10.02 -29.72
N THR A 436 -10.91 9.05 -30.18
CA THR A 436 -11.18 7.62 -29.98
C THR A 436 -10.60 7.01 -28.70
N ALA A 437 -11.42 6.27 -27.95
CA ALA A 437 -10.99 5.57 -26.75
C ALA A 437 -10.36 4.17 -27.01
N LYS A 438 -9.25 3.88 -26.33
CA LYS A 438 -8.65 2.54 -26.13
C LYS A 438 -8.24 2.40 -24.65
N LYS A 439 -8.38 1.26 -23.96
CA LYS A 439 -9.28 0.11 -24.22
C LYS A 439 -9.45 -0.71 -22.93
N ASN A 440 -10.48 -0.43 -22.15
CA ASN A 440 -10.81 -1.22 -20.95
C ASN A 440 -10.94 -2.73 -21.29
N HIS A 441 -10.40 -3.60 -20.44
CA HIS A 441 -10.54 -5.06 -20.56
C HIS A 441 -12.03 -5.44 -20.52
N SER A 442 -12.59 -5.73 -21.70
CA SER A 442 -14.04 -5.77 -21.86
C SER A 442 -14.64 -7.04 -21.28
N ALA A 443 -15.67 -6.91 -20.44
CA ALA A 443 -16.47 -8.06 -19.99
C ALA A 443 -17.24 -8.75 -21.13
N LYS A 444 -17.24 -8.20 -22.35
CA LYS A 444 -17.79 -8.81 -23.57
C LYS A 444 -17.24 -10.23 -23.78
N GLY A 445 -18.15 -11.19 -23.99
CA GLY A 445 -17.81 -12.61 -24.14
C GLY A 445 -17.73 -13.39 -22.82
N THR A 446 -17.76 -12.73 -21.66
CA THR A 446 -17.78 -13.46 -20.37
C THR A 446 -19.18 -13.98 -20.02
N VAL A 447 -19.23 -15.08 -19.26
CA VAL A 447 -20.48 -15.62 -18.70
C VAL A 447 -20.52 -15.40 -17.19
N VAL A 448 -21.55 -14.70 -16.72
CA VAL A 448 -21.78 -14.37 -15.30
C VAL A 448 -23.06 -15.02 -14.75
N TYR A 449 -23.19 -15.12 -13.43
CA TYR A 449 -24.47 -15.42 -12.76
C TYR A 449 -24.95 -14.26 -11.88
N GLY A 450 -26.26 -14.14 -11.69
CA GLY A 450 -26.86 -13.15 -10.79
C GLY A 450 -26.63 -13.46 -9.31
N LEU A 451 -26.09 -12.50 -8.55
CA LEU A 451 -25.90 -12.57 -7.09
C LEU A 451 -27.10 -12.05 -6.30
N THR A 452 -27.72 -10.99 -6.80
CA THR A 452 -28.87 -10.29 -6.22
C THR A 452 -30.09 -10.37 -7.17
N THR A 453 -31.14 -9.59 -6.93
CA THR A 453 -32.28 -9.51 -7.87
C THR A 453 -31.86 -8.72 -9.11
N VAL A 454 -31.79 -9.40 -10.26
CA VAL A 454 -31.38 -8.83 -11.54
C VAL A 454 -32.62 -8.33 -12.30
N ARG A 455 -32.65 -7.05 -12.66
CA ARG A 455 -33.68 -6.46 -13.53
C ARG A 455 -33.12 -6.28 -14.93
N LEU A 456 -33.81 -6.84 -15.93
CA LEU A 456 -33.45 -6.81 -17.33
C LEU A 456 -34.41 -5.87 -18.08
N TYR A 457 -33.86 -4.87 -18.77
CA TYR A 457 -34.60 -3.82 -19.46
C TYR A 457 -34.47 -3.93 -20.98
N LYS A 458 -35.46 -3.43 -21.72
CA LYS A 458 -35.48 -3.41 -23.21
C LYS A 458 -34.39 -2.49 -23.77
N GLY A 459 -34.20 -1.33 -23.16
CA GLY A 459 -33.18 -0.33 -23.51
C GLY A 459 -32.36 0.12 -22.30
N THR A 460 -31.49 1.12 -22.51
CA THR A 460 -30.55 1.63 -21.49
C THR A 460 -31.21 2.49 -20.41
N ASN A 461 -32.37 3.08 -20.68
CA ASN A 461 -33.15 3.88 -19.72
C ASN A 461 -33.98 2.95 -18.82
N PHE A 462 -33.62 2.85 -17.53
CA PHE A 462 -34.16 1.83 -16.60
C PHE A 462 -35.49 2.22 -15.93
N THR A 463 -36.49 2.55 -16.74
CA THR A 463 -37.87 2.87 -16.31
C THR A 463 -38.71 1.61 -16.06
N LYS A 464 -39.87 1.75 -15.37
CA LYS A 464 -40.85 0.67 -15.19
C LYS A 464 -41.39 0.14 -16.52
N SER A 465 -41.64 1.02 -17.50
CA SER A 465 -42.09 0.68 -18.86
C SER A 465 -41.05 -0.10 -19.69
N ASN A 466 -39.76 0.15 -19.47
CA ASN A 466 -38.67 -0.59 -20.13
C ASN A 466 -38.34 -1.93 -19.46
N LEU A 467 -38.91 -2.28 -18.31
CA LEU A 467 -38.61 -3.52 -17.61
C LEU A 467 -39.12 -4.74 -18.39
N SER A 468 -38.21 -5.54 -18.92
CA SER A 468 -38.49 -6.75 -19.71
C SER A 468 -38.68 -7.99 -18.82
N LYS A 469 -37.86 -8.14 -17.77
CA LYS A 469 -37.93 -9.28 -16.84
C LYS A 469 -37.22 -8.98 -15.52
N THR A 470 -37.78 -9.45 -14.40
CA THR A 470 -37.09 -9.49 -13.10
C THR A 470 -36.73 -10.93 -12.74
N TYR A 471 -35.46 -11.16 -12.45
CA TYR A 471 -34.95 -12.42 -11.90
C TYR A 471 -34.74 -12.22 -10.40
N LYS A 472 -35.58 -12.83 -9.55
CA LYS A 472 -35.41 -12.79 -8.08
C LYS A 472 -34.06 -13.40 -7.67
N LYS A 473 -33.49 -12.95 -6.54
CA LYS A 473 -32.31 -13.57 -5.89
C LYS A 473 -32.50 -15.10 -5.77
N GLN A 474 -31.43 -15.87 -5.98
CA GLN A 474 -31.47 -17.34 -6.01
C GLN A 474 -30.30 -18.00 -5.25
N ALA A 475 -30.56 -19.19 -4.69
CA ALA A 475 -29.54 -20.10 -4.20
C ALA A 475 -28.57 -20.50 -5.33
N ARG A 476 -27.29 -20.76 -5.01
CA ARG A 476 -26.17 -20.90 -5.98
C ARG A 476 -26.54 -21.73 -7.22
N ILE A 477 -27.05 -22.94 -7.03
CA ILE A 477 -27.40 -23.89 -8.11
C ILE A 477 -28.54 -23.40 -9.03
N ASN A 478 -29.38 -22.47 -8.57
CA ASN A 478 -30.55 -21.97 -9.30
C ASN A 478 -30.34 -20.58 -9.93
N ARG A 479 -29.20 -19.92 -9.69
CA ARG A 479 -28.94 -18.55 -10.18
C ARG A 479 -29.07 -18.43 -11.71
N PRO A 480 -29.71 -17.36 -12.23
CA PRO A 480 -29.74 -17.09 -13.67
C PRO A 480 -28.31 -16.85 -14.18
N MET A 481 -28.04 -17.24 -15.42
CA MET A 481 -26.73 -17.10 -16.07
C MET A 481 -26.85 -16.26 -17.36
N PHE A 482 -25.84 -15.44 -17.61
CA PHE A 482 -25.89 -14.41 -18.64
C PHE A 482 -24.61 -14.36 -19.48
N LEU A 483 -24.80 -14.47 -20.80
CA LEU A 483 -24.00 -13.91 -21.89
C LEU A 483 -23.73 -12.41 -21.77
N VAL A 484 -22.56 -11.90 -21.39
CA VAL A 484 -22.28 -10.45 -21.56
C VAL A 484 -21.95 -10.17 -23.03
N ILE A 485 -22.86 -9.52 -23.76
CA ILE A 485 -22.70 -9.15 -25.17
C ILE A 485 -21.91 -7.84 -25.28
N ASN A 486 -22.16 -6.88 -24.39
CA ASN A 486 -21.46 -5.61 -24.34
C ASN A 486 -21.47 -5.03 -22.93
N GLN A 487 -20.53 -4.14 -22.63
CA GLN A 487 -20.54 -3.25 -21.47
C GLN A 487 -20.54 -1.81 -21.96
N THR A 488 -21.38 -0.96 -21.36
CA THR A 488 -21.54 0.45 -21.74
C THR A 488 -22.13 1.23 -20.57
N THR A 489 -22.45 2.50 -20.76
CA THR A 489 -23.00 3.40 -19.72
C THR A 489 -24.39 3.85 -20.13
N ASN A 490 -25.32 3.98 -19.18
CA ASN A 490 -26.65 4.53 -19.47
C ASN A 490 -26.65 6.08 -19.45
N LYS A 491 -27.78 6.71 -19.83
CA LYS A 491 -27.96 8.17 -19.78
C LYS A 491 -27.86 8.81 -18.37
N GLN A 492 -27.59 8.01 -17.33
CA GLN A 492 -27.47 8.44 -15.93
C GLN A 492 -26.07 8.12 -15.36
N GLY A 493 -25.05 7.96 -16.22
CA GLY A 493 -23.67 7.64 -15.82
C GLY A 493 -23.45 6.22 -15.26
N ARG A 494 -24.48 5.37 -15.20
CA ARG A 494 -24.40 4.05 -14.57
C ARG A 494 -23.88 3.02 -15.56
N ALA A 495 -22.85 2.28 -15.19
CA ALA A 495 -22.34 1.16 -15.97
C ALA A 495 -23.39 0.04 -16.07
N ILE A 496 -23.58 -0.48 -17.29
CA ILE A 496 -24.58 -1.48 -17.63
C ILE A 496 -24.00 -2.56 -18.57
N TYR A 497 -24.45 -3.80 -18.40
CA TYR A 497 -24.24 -4.87 -19.37
C TYR A 497 -25.43 -4.97 -20.31
N LYS A 498 -25.17 -5.11 -21.62
CA LYS A 498 -26.09 -5.78 -22.55
C LYS A 498 -25.86 -7.28 -22.42
N VAL A 499 -26.87 -8.03 -21.99
CA VAL A 499 -26.77 -9.47 -21.71
C VAL A 499 -27.71 -10.33 -22.56
N LYS A 500 -27.41 -11.64 -22.65
CA LYS A 500 -28.30 -12.73 -23.11
C LYS A 500 -28.50 -13.74 -21.98
N ASP A 501 -29.74 -13.98 -21.55
CA ASP A 501 -30.05 -15.09 -20.63
C ASP A 501 -29.74 -16.43 -21.31
N LEU A 502 -28.87 -17.24 -20.71
CA LEU A 502 -28.47 -18.53 -21.26
C LEU A 502 -29.54 -19.62 -21.13
N LYS A 503 -30.63 -19.41 -20.35
CA LYS A 503 -31.78 -20.32 -20.34
C LYS A 503 -32.87 -19.92 -21.34
N SER A 504 -33.32 -18.66 -21.33
CA SER A 504 -34.45 -18.22 -22.20
C SER A 504 -34.05 -17.50 -23.48
N GLY A 505 -32.75 -17.35 -23.77
CA GLY A 505 -32.23 -16.66 -24.96
C GLY A 505 -32.49 -15.15 -25.01
N LYS A 506 -33.36 -14.61 -24.14
CA LYS A 506 -33.77 -13.20 -24.12
C LYS A 506 -32.59 -12.28 -23.84
N THR A 507 -32.47 -11.24 -24.65
CA THR A 507 -31.49 -10.17 -24.49
C THR A 507 -32.07 -8.94 -23.79
N GLY A 508 -31.20 -8.10 -23.24
CA GLY A 508 -31.59 -6.82 -22.66
C GLY A 508 -30.45 -6.18 -21.87
N TYR A 509 -30.73 -5.08 -21.18
CA TYR A 509 -29.77 -4.29 -20.42
C TYR A 509 -29.98 -4.43 -18.91
N THR A 510 -28.91 -4.37 -18.12
CA THR A 510 -28.94 -4.52 -16.65
C THR A 510 -27.74 -3.80 -16.02
N LEU A 511 -27.83 -3.38 -14.75
CA LEU A 511 -26.70 -2.79 -14.02
C LEU A 511 -25.53 -3.79 -13.96
N SER A 512 -24.32 -3.35 -14.34
CA SER A 512 -23.11 -4.17 -14.25
C SER A 512 -22.45 -4.07 -12.87
N GLY A 513 -21.45 -4.92 -12.61
CA GLY A 513 -20.63 -4.88 -11.40
C GLY A 513 -20.88 -6.00 -10.40
N SER A 514 -19.95 -6.12 -9.44
CA SER A 514 -19.84 -7.22 -8.45
C SER A 514 -21.08 -7.39 -7.55
N LYS A 515 -21.82 -6.31 -7.27
CA LYS A 515 -23.08 -6.34 -6.50
C LYS A 515 -24.20 -7.14 -7.21
N TYR A 516 -24.16 -7.20 -8.54
CA TYR A 516 -25.18 -7.85 -9.36
C TYR A 516 -24.70 -9.18 -9.93
N PHE A 517 -23.42 -9.29 -10.27
CA PHE A 517 -22.87 -10.39 -11.05
C PHE A 517 -21.52 -10.90 -10.54
N ALA A 518 -21.28 -12.20 -10.72
CA ALA A 518 -19.95 -12.78 -10.63
C ALA A 518 -19.72 -13.79 -11.77
N ASN A 519 -18.47 -13.92 -12.22
CA ASN A 519 -18.05 -14.86 -13.27
C ASN A 519 -18.53 -16.27 -12.93
N ALA A 520 -19.32 -16.88 -13.79
CA ALA A 520 -19.98 -18.17 -13.52
C ALA A 520 -19.04 -19.38 -13.59
N TYR A 521 -17.85 -19.19 -14.15
CA TYR A 521 -16.81 -20.19 -14.29
C TYR A 521 -15.62 -19.89 -13.36
N TYR A 522 -14.85 -20.91 -12.98
CA TYR A 522 -13.59 -20.75 -12.25
C TYR A 522 -12.43 -20.41 -13.20
N SER A 523 -11.56 -19.50 -12.77
CA SER A 523 -10.32 -19.08 -13.45
C SER A 523 -9.06 -19.32 -12.61
N ALA A 524 -9.15 -19.21 -11.28
CA ALA A 524 -8.06 -19.52 -10.35
C ALA A 524 -7.67 -21.01 -10.34
N LYS A 525 -6.45 -21.32 -9.89
CA LYS A 525 -5.85 -22.67 -9.83
C LYS A 525 -6.57 -23.58 -8.81
N VAL A 526 -7.73 -24.12 -9.20
CA VAL A 526 -8.49 -25.10 -8.39
C VAL A 526 -7.83 -26.47 -8.49
N THR A 527 -7.67 -27.17 -7.35
CA THR A 527 -7.05 -28.51 -7.27
C THR A 527 -7.99 -29.60 -6.75
N LYS A 528 -9.09 -29.25 -6.08
CA LYS A 528 -10.15 -30.20 -5.71
C LYS A 528 -11.53 -29.55 -5.79
N VAL A 529 -12.50 -30.27 -6.35
CA VAL A 529 -13.90 -29.83 -6.44
C VAL A 529 -14.86 -30.88 -5.87
N LYS A 530 -16.01 -30.44 -5.37
CA LYS A 530 -17.17 -31.25 -5.00
C LYS A 530 -18.31 -30.99 -5.98
N VAL A 531 -18.96 -32.05 -6.48
CA VAL A 531 -20.13 -31.95 -7.36
C VAL A 531 -21.34 -31.47 -6.56
N ILE A 532 -21.92 -30.32 -6.91
CA ILE A 532 -23.07 -29.72 -6.22
C ILE A 532 -24.37 -29.78 -7.03
N ASN A 533 -24.31 -30.04 -8.34
CA ASN A 533 -25.51 -30.22 -9.16
C ASN A 533 -26.36 -31.40 -8.62
N PRO A 534 -27.67 -31.22 -8.34
CA PRO A 534 -28.52 -32.32 -7.87
C PRO A 534 -28.54 -33.54 -8.81
N LYS A 535 -28.47 -33.31 -10.13
CA LYS A 535 -28.44 -34.36 -11.16
C LYS A 535 -27.02 -34.88 -11.50
N GLY A 536 -26.02 -34.62 -10.66
CA GLY A 536 -24.62 -34.97 -10.94
C GLY A 536 -24.02 -34.22 -12.14
N ILE A 537 -22.87 -34.67 -12.64
CA ILE A 537 -22.21 -34.16 -13.87
C ILE A 537 -21.65 -35.33 -14.68
N ASN A 538 -21.12 -35.08 -15.88
CA ASN A 538 -20.39 -36.07 -16.66
C ASN A 538 -18.91 -35.68 -16.79
N GLU A 539 -18.03 -36.68 -16.84
CA GLU A 539 -16.65 -36.58 -17.33
C GLU A 539 -16.60 -36.85 -18.84
N TYR A 540 -15.70 -36.18 -19.55
CA TYR A 540 -15.57 -36.19 -21.00
C TYR A 540 -14.11 -36.34 -21.45
N ARG A 541 -13.84 -36.98 -22.59
CA ARG A 541 -12.46 -37.12 -23.09
C ARG A 541 -11.90 -35.84 -23.73
N LYS A 542 -12.75 -34.91 -24.19
CA LYS A 542 -12.32 -33.67 -24.88
C LYS A 542 -12.74 -32.41 -24.12
N VAL A 543 -11.92 -31.37 -24.20
CA VAL A 543 -12.14 -30.04 -23.56
C VAL A 543 -13.50 -29.42 -23.93
N GLN A 544 -14.02 -29.70 -25.12
CA GLN A 544 -15.35 -29.23 -25.56
C GLN A 544 -16.54 -29.98 -24.92
N LEU A 545 -16.30 -30.85 -23.93
CA LEU A 545 -17.30 -31.70 -23.28
C LEU A 545 -18.00 -32.63 -24.28
N THR A 546 -17.22 -33.19 -25.21
CA THR A 546 -17.61 -34.26 -26.13
C THR A 546 -16.92 -35.58 -25.74
N ASN A 547 -17.45 -36.70 -26.22
CA ASN A 547 -17.03 -38.07 -25.89
C ASN A 547 -17.11 -38.32 -24.36
N LYS A 548 -18.34 -38.39 -23.83
CA LYS A 548 -18.64 -38.72 -22.41
C LYS A 548 -17.95 -40.02 -22.00
N LYS A 549 -17.19 -40.00 -20.89
CA LYS A 549 -16.49 -41.17 -20.35
C LYS A 549 -17.21 -41.81 -19.16
N ARG A 550 -17.75 -41.02 -18.22
CA ARG A 550 -18.61 -41.52 -17.12
C ARG A 550 -19.53 -40.44 -16.56
N HIS A 551 -20.53 -40.87 -15.78
CA HIS A 551 -21.34 -39.98 -14.94
C HIS A 551 -20.76 -39.91 -13.52
N VAL A 552 -20.91 -38.77 -12.85
CA VAL A 552 -20.42 -38.49 -11.50
C VAL A 552 -21.56 -37.92 -10.66
N LYS A 553 -21.94 -38.67 -9.60
CA LYS A 553 -23.06 -38.32 -8.71
C LYS A 553 -22.78 -37.03 -7.91
N LYS A 554 -23.85 -36.40 -7.38
CA LYS A 554 -23.78 -35.30 -6.40
C LYS A 554 -22.88 -35.69 -5.21
N ASN A 555 -22.25 -34.72 -4.57
CA ASN A 555 -21.34 -34.83 -3.43
C ASN A 555 -19.99 -35.55 -3.69
N ALA A 556 -19.80 -36.22 -4.82
CA ALA A 556 -18.50 -36.77 -5.21
C ALA A 556 -17.43 -35.67 -5.26
N SER A 557 -16.20 -36.01 -4.84
CA SER A 557 -15.04 -35.13 -4.94
C SER A 557 -14.13 -35.56 -6.09
N LEU A 558 -13.61 -34.59 -6.84
CA LEU A 558 -12.73 -34.81 -8.00
C LEU A 558 -11.46 -33.99 -7.86
N SER A 559 -10.31 -34.60 -8.15
CA SER A 559 -8.99 -33.95 -8.18
C SER A 559 -8.77 -33.28 -9.54
N VAL A 560 -8.42 -31.99 -9.50
CA VAL A 560 -8.21 -31.14 -10.69
C VAL A 560 -6.71 -30.92 -10.87
N LYS A 561 -6.23 -31.14 -12.10
CA LYS A 561 -4.85 -30.89 -12.53
C LYS A 561 -4.65 -29.44 -12.95
N LYS A 562 -5.54 -28.90 -13.80
CA LYS A 562 -5.53 -27.48 -14.20
C LYS A 562 -6.90 -26.97 -14.67
N VAL A 563 -7.03 -25.64 -14.72
CA VAL A 563 -8.14 -24.96 -15.43
C VAL A 563 -7.74 -24.80 -16.89
N VAL A 564 -8.68 -25.02 -17.82
CA VAL A 564 -8.44 -24.88 -19.26
C VAL A 564 -9.50 -23.97 -19.88
N ASN A 565 -9.08 -23.08 -20.79
CA ASN A 565 -9.95 -22.17 -21.52
C ASN A 565 -10.80 -22.94 -22.55
N ALA A 566 -12.08 -22.57 -22.69
CA ALA A 566 -13.01 -23.07 -23.69
C ALA A 566 -13.95 -21.94 -24.15
N GLY A 567 -13.34 -20.89 -24.72
CA GLY A 567 -14.01 -19.70 -25.24
C GLY A 567 -14.62 -18.86 -24.12
N ALA A 568 -15.92 -18.57 -24.20
CA ALA A 568 -16.69 -17.83 -23.18
C ALA A 568 -16.80 -18.55 -21.80
N THR A 569 -16.13 -19.70 -21.63
CA THR A 569 -16.30 -20.63 -20.52
C THR A 569 -14.98 -21.35 -20.21
N THR A 570 -14.85 -21.97 -19.03
CA THR A 570 -13.66 -22.79 -18.69
C THR A 570 -14.02 -24.22 -18.33
N ARG A 571 -12.99 -25.07 -18.26
CA ARG A 571 -13.03 -26.49 -17.91
C ARG A 571 -12.06 -26.78 -16.79
N PHE A 572 -12.28 -27.88 -16.08
CA PHE A 572 -11.23 -28.51 -15.28
C PHE A 572 -10.72 -29.74 -16.03
N GLU A 573 -9.42 -29.80 -16.27
CA GLU A 573 -8.70 -31.03 -16.58
C GLU A 573 -8.50 -31.77 -15.26
N LEU A 574 -9.03 -32.98 -15.14
CA LEU A 574 -8.87 -33.82 -13.96
C LEU A 574 -7.53 -34.55 -14.00
N THR A 575 -7.08 -35.07 -12.86
CA THR A 575 -5.82 -35.85 -12.78
C THR A 575 -5.84 -37.14 -13.62
N ASN A 576 -7.02 -37.63 -14.03
CA ASN A 576 -7.19 -38.76 -14.95
C ASN A 576 -7.27 -38.37 -16.45
N GLY A 577 -6.96 -37.11 -16.79
CA GLY A 577 -7.00 -36.59 -18.17
C GLY A 577 -8.40 -36.31 -18.75
N ASN A 578 -9.48 -36.62 -18.02
CA ASN A 578 -10.84 -36.24 -18.44
C ASN A 578 -11.14 -34.77 -18.11
N TYR A 579 -12.11 -34.20 -18.82
CA TYR A 579 -12.60 -32.83 -18.64
C TYR A 579 -13.99 -32.79 -18.01
N ILE A 580 -14.21 -31.79 -17.16
CA ILE A 580 -15.53 -31.40 -16.64
C ILE A 580 -15.77 -29.88 -16.79
N SER A 581 -17.02 -29.46 -16.72
CA SER A 581 -17.39 -28.04 -16.72
C SER A 581 -16.95 -27.36 -15.42
N ALA A 582 -16.18 -26.27 -15.50
CA ALA A 582 -15.75 -25.49 -14.33
C ALA A 582 -16.82 -24.46 -13.87
N ASN A 583 -18.09 -24.76 -14.12
CA ASN A 583 -19.22 -23.90 -13.77
C ASN A 583 -19.52 -23.96 -12.26
N LYS A 584 -19.45 -22.81 -11.58
CA LYS A 584 -19.66 -22.59 -10.13
C LYS A 584 -21.06 -22.95 -9.62
N LYS A 585 -22.01 -23.29 -10.51
CA LYS A 585 -23.33 -23.85 -10.19
C LYS A 585 -23.36 -25.38 -10.22
N LEU A 586 -22.44 -26.02 -10.95
CA LEU A 586 -22.38 -27.47 -11.11
C LEU A 586 -21.39 -28.11 -10.13
N VAL A 587 -20.28 -27.40 -9.88
CA VAL A 587 -19.18 -27.79 -8.99
C VAL A 587 -18.81 -26.65 -8.04
N LEU A 588 -18.34 -27.01 -6.85
CA LEU A 588 -17.80 -26.12 -5.84
C LEU A 588 -16.32 -26.48 -5.60
N ALA A 589 -15.41 -25.54 -5.74
CA ALA A 589 -14.02 -25.72 -5.31
C ALA A 589 -13.96 -25.95 -3.80
N THR A 590 -13.29 -27.04 -3.40
CA THR A 590 -13.04 -27.44 -2.01
C THR A 590 -11.55 -27.41 -1.65
N LYS A 591 -10.66 -27.48 -2.65
CA LYS A 591 -9.27 -27.03 -2.53
C LYS A 591 -8.94 -26.15 -3.73
N ILE A 592 -8.53 -24.91 -3.46
CA ILE A 592 -7.85 -24.05 -4.41
C ILE A 592 -6.40 -24.08 -3.99
N SER A 593 -5.47 -24.38 -4.91
CA SER A 593 -4.07 -24.06 -4.62
C SER A 593 -3.93 -22.56 -4.76
N LYS A 594 -3.76 -21.89 -3.61
CA LYS A 594 -3.06 -20.62 -3.53
C LYS A 594 -1.76 -20.70 -4.34
N ALA A 595 -1.46 -19.68 -5.14
CA ALA A 595 -0.11 -19.13 -5.12
C ALA A 595 0.05 -18.50 -3.72
N SER A 596 1.20 -18.68 -3.07
CA SER A 596 1.30 -18.42 -1.63
C SER A 596 0.89 -16.99 -1.29
N GLY A 597 0.08 -16.81 -0.23
CA GLY A 597 -0.45 -15.49 0.12
C GLY A 597 -1.78 -15.49 0.88
N ALA A 598 -1.90 -14.52 1.78
CA ALA A 598 -3.03 -14.33 2.72
C ALA A 598 -3.38 -15.61 3.50
N THR A 599 -4.62 -15.72 4.00
CA THR A 599 -4.95 -16.18 5.38
C THR A 599 -4.96 -14.93 6.29
N GLY A 600 -5.79 -14.84 7.34
CA GLY A 600 -6.80 -15.80 7.80
C GLY A 600 -8.21 -15.22 7.87
N SER A 601 -9.20 -16.00 7.45
CA SER A 601 -10.57 -15.86 7.95
C SER A 601 -11.31 -17.18 7.74
N THR A 602 -11.62 -17.89 8.82
CA THR A 602 -12.53 -19.06 8.83
C THR A 602 -13.13 -19.19 10.21
N THR A 603 -14.30 -18.59 10.40
CA THR A 603 -15.20 -18.90 11.51
C THR A 603 -16.02 -20.14 11.17
N THR A 604 -16.23 -21.05 12.14
CA THR A 604 -17.43 -21.91 12.33
C THR A 604 -17.28 -22.67 13.65
N ALA A 605 -18.39 -22.90 14.38
CA ALA A 605 -18.50 -23.68 15.60
C ALA A 605 -19.81 -24.52 15.54
N THR A 606 -20.19 -25.39 16.47
CA THR A 606 -19.75 -25.63 17.87
C THR A 606 -20.03 -27.11 18.26
N ALA A 607 -19.65 -27.51 19.49
CA ALA A 607 -20.23 -28.62 20.27
C ALA A 607 -19.81 -30.07 19.88
N THR A 608 -19.63 -31.02 20.82
CA THR A 608 -19.67 -31.01 22.31
C THR A 608 -19.01 -32.28 22.89
N ASN A 609 -18.31 -32.15 24.05
CA ASN A 609 -17.97 -33.18 25.08
C ASN A 609 -17.28 -34.51 24.64
N THR A 610 -16.45 -35.22 25.42
CA THR A 610 -16.21 -35.29 26.88
C THR A 610 -14.70 -35.28 27.26
N ASN A 611 -14.37 -35.43 28.55
CA ASN A 611 -13.04 -35.39 29.22
C ASN A 611 -13.03 -36.46 30.38
N PRO A 612 -11.99 -36.70 31.22
CA PRO A 612 -10.51 -36.70 31.11
C PRO A 612 -9.79 -38.03 31.50
N THR A 613 -8.49 -38.16 31.19
CA THR A 613 -7.47 -38.92 31.99
C THR A 613 -6.08 -38.42 31.54
N LYS A 614 -5.14 -37.92 32.39
CA LYS A 614 -4.20 -38.61 33.32
C LYS A 614 -3.38 -39.73 32.63
N THR A 615 -2.05 -39.90 32.81
CA THR A 615 -1.11 -39.40 33.85
C THR A 615 0.37 -39.45 33.40
N ASN A 616 1.28 -38.75 34.11
CA ASN A 616 2.76 -38.91 34.20
C ASN A 616 3.62 -38.76 32.92
N SER A 617 4.82 -38.15 32.89
CA SER A 617 5.91 -37.83 33.85
C SER A 617 6.99 -38.91 34.04
N THR A 618 8.21 -38.64 33.54
CA THR A 618 9.52 -39.00 34.15
C THR A 618 10.68 -38.27 33.42
N THR A 619 11.51 -37.55 34.18
CA THR A 619 12.95 -37.32 33.88
C THR A 619 13.77 -38.38 34.64
N PRO A 620 15.10 -38.56 34.41
CA PRO A 620 16.06 -37.93 35.34
C PRO A 620 17.49 -37.60 34.80
N SER A 621 18.19 -36.69 35.49
CA SER A 621 19.66 -36.61 35.71
C SER A 621 20.64 -36.46 34.52
N SER A 622 21.85 -35.87 34.63
CA SER A 622 22.55 -34.98 35.59
C SER A 622 23.84 -34.44 34.87
N THR A 623 25.01 -33.98 35.38
CA THR A 623 25.75 -33.69 36.65
C THR A 623 27.06 -32.98 36.21
N THR A 624 27.82 -32.09 36.90
CA THR A 624 27.66 -31.16 38.07
C THR A 624 28.99 -30.38 38.27
N VAL A 625 28.95 -29.08 38.68
CA VAL A 625 30.06 -28.34 39.38
C VAL A 625 31.29 -27.99 38.48
N VAL A 626 32.15 -26.96 38.65
CA VAL A 626 32.53 -26.03 39.76
C VAL A 626 32.61 -24.54 39.34
N SER A 627 32.58 -23.62 40.32
CA SER A 627 33.14 -22.26 40.28
C SER A 627 34.07 -22.04 41.49
N PRO A 628 35.00 -21.06 41.47
CA PRO A 628 34.95 -19.88 42.39
C PRO A 628 35.58 -18.62 41.71
N THR A 629 35.90 -17.42 42.23
CA THR A 629 35.71 -16.55 43.45
C THR A 629 36.25 -15.12 43.07
N ASN A 630 36.03 -13.96 43.71
CA ASN A 630 35.14 -13.44 44.77
C ASN A 630 35.10 -11.87 44.69
N SER A 631 34.45 -11.21 45.66
CA SER A 631 34.79 -9.89 46.25
C SER A 631 34.55 -8.57 45.44
N GLY A 632 34.17 -7.48 46.11
CA GLY A 632 33.65 -7.37 47.47
C GLY A 632 33.30 -5.92 47.89
N SER A 633 32.29 -5.79 48.77
CA SER A 633 32.13 -4.73 49.79
C SER A 633 31.97 -3.24 49.37
N THR A 634 31.38 -2.34 50.18
CA THR A 634 30.73 -2.41 51.51
C THR A 634 29.62 -1.34 51.62
N ALA A 635 28.60 -1.60 52.47
CA ALA A 635 27.97 -0.76 53.53
C ALA A 635 27.43 0.68 53.23
N THR A 636 26.48 1.28 53.98
CA THR A 636 25.79 0.90 55.26
C THR A 636 24.44 1.65 55.47
N ASN A 637 23.46 1.00 56.13
CA ASN A 637 22.47 1.42 57.18
C ASN A 637 21.83 2.84 57.22
N SER A 638 20.63 3.13 57.77
CA SER A 638 19.51 2.44 58.50
C SER A 638 18.16 3.06 58.01
N GLY A 639 16.91 2.62 58.25
CA GLY A 639 16.23 1.80 59.29
C GLY A 639 15.33 2.70 60.17
N GLY A 640 14.05 2.42 60.52
CA GLY A 640 13.09 1.36 60.13
C GLY A 640 11.91 1.24 61.15
N THR A 641 10.72 0.74 60.76
CA THR A 641 9.60 0.34 61.67
C THR A 641 8.52 -0.50 60.94
N VAL A 642 7.98 -1.56 61.58
CA VAL A 642 6.81 -2.39 61.13
C VAL A 642 6.13 -3.03 62.34
N PRO A 643 4.79 -2.91 62.51
CA PRO A 643 3.86 -4.07 62.59
C PRO A 643 2.54 -3.81 61.80
N ASN A 644 1.66 -4.76 61.45
CA ASN A 644 1.68 -6.23 61.41
C ASN A 644 0.68 -6.73 60.31
N ASN A 645 0.66 -8.02 59.99
CA ASN A 645 -0.08 -8.64 58.88
C ASN A 645 -1.61 -8.75 59.05
N THR A 646 -2.32 -8.65 57.92
CA THR A 646 -3.50 -9.47 57.60
C THR A 646 -3.35 -10.02 56.16
N PRO A 647 -3.64 -11.30 55.84
CA PRO A 647 -3.42 -11.83 54.50
C PRO A 647 -4.45 -11.30 53.49
N VAL A 648 -3.98 -10.72 52.38
CA VAL A 648 -4.82 -10.30 51.24
C VAL A 648 -4.28 -10.96 49.97
N THR A 649 -5.19 -11.37 49.08
CA THR A 649 -4.89 -12.06 47.81
C THR A 649 -3.92 -11.28 46.91
N PRO A 650 -3.03 -11.96 46.14
CA PRO A 650 -2.15 -11.30 45.19
C PRO A 650 -2.93 -10.52 44.12
N VAL A 651 -2.89 -9.18 44.20
CA VAL A 651 -3.35 -8.31 43.12
C VAL A 651 -2.29 -8.25 42.03
N THR A 652 -2.72 -8.43 40.78
CA THR A 652 -1.84 -8.29 39.60
C THR A 652 -1.25 -6.87 39.55
N PRO A 653 0.05 -6.69 39.27
CA PRO A 653 0.62 -5.36 39.07
C PRO A 653 -0.08 -4.61 37.92
N GLY A 654 -0.94 -3.66 38.29
CA GLY A 654 -1.53 -2.72 37.33
C GLY A 654 -0.45 -1.80 36.76
N ASN A 655 -0.58 -1.43 35.50
CA ASN A 655 0.37 -0.53 34.85
C ASN A 655 0.39 0.85 35.55
N THR A 656 1.51 1.22 36.17
CA THR A 656 1.64 2.42 36.99
C THR A 656 2.02 3.68 36.21
N THR A 657 2.27 3.59 34.91
CA THR A 657 2.66 4.71 34.05
C THR A 657 1.89 4.80 32.74
N GLN A 658 1.72 6.02 32.24
CA GLN A 658 1.06 6.33 30.97
C GLN A 658 2.10 6.95 30.02
N THR A 659 2.14 6.49 28.77
CA THR A 659 2.98 7.10 27.73
C THR A 659 2.10 8.00 26.85
N VAL A 660 2.44 9.28 26.77
CA VAL A 660 1.63 10.33 26.14
C VAL A 660 2.50 11.09 25.15
N THR A 661 2.00 11.39 23.96
CA THR A 661 2.70 12.27 23.01
C THR A 661 2.27 13.70 23.25
N VAL A 662 3.22 14.62 23.41
CA VAL A 662 2.95 16.04 23.62
C VAL A 662 3.63 16.85 22.51
N THR A 663 2.91 17.83 21.97
CA THR A 663 3.40 18.78 20.94
C THR A 663 3.04 20.20 21.34
N VAL A 664 3.95 21.14 21.10
CA VAL A 664 3.77 22.58 21.34
C VAL A 664 4.06 23.34 20.04
N THR A 665 3.11 24.13 19.57
CA THR A 665 3.23 24.94 18.35
C THR A 665 2.95 26.42 18.62
N ALA A 666 3.63 27.31 17.88
CA ALA A 666 3.31 28.73 17.84
C ALA A 666 3.55 29.28 16.43
N ASN A 667 2.63 30.11 15.92
CA ASN A 667 2.68 30.70 14.57
C ASN A 667 2.88 29.66 13.44
N GLY A 668 2.32 28.46 13.57
CA GLY A 668 2.48 27.37 12.59
C GLY A 668 3.77 26.56 12.70
N SER A 669 4.71 26.96 13.57
CA SER A 669 5.96 26.23 13.82
C SER A 669 5.89 25.38 15.09
N VAL A 670 6.46 24.17 15.06
CA VAL A 670 6.63 23.32 16.25
C VAL A 670 7.79 23.84 17.10
N LEU A 671 7.51 24.19 18.35
CA LEU A 671 8.52 24.59 19.35
C LEU A 671 9.12 23.36 20.04
N ALA A 672 8.30 22.34 20.29
CA ALA A 672 8.74 21.04 20.78
C ALA A 672 7.71 19.94 20.46
N SER A 673 8.20 18.71 20.32
CA SER A 673 7.37 17.51 20.33
C SER A 673 8.15 16.32 20.90
N GLY A 674 7.44 15.36 21.48
CA GLY A 674 8.00 14.12 21.99
C GLY A 674 6.99 13.28 22.78
N SER A 675 7.26 11.98 22.90
CA SER A 675 6.53 11.11 23.82
C SER A 675 7.18 11.15 25.20
N VAL A 676 6.34 11.30 26.23
CA VAL A 676 6.71 11.38 27.64
C VAL A 676 6.03 10.28 28.43
N THR A 677 6.67 9.83 29.52
CA THR A 677 6.10 8.85 30.44
C THR A 677 5.80 9.52 31.77
N VAL A 678 4.54 9.46 32.20
CA VAL A 678 4.04 10.04 33.46
C VAL A 678 3.35 8.98 34.31
N ALA A 679 3.05 9.27 35.57
CA ALA A 679 2.35 8.35 36.46
C ALA A 679 0.89 8.13 36.04
N ALA A 680 0.32 6.96 36.36
CA ALA A 680 -1.11 6.72 36.24
C ALA A 680 -1.89 7.71 37.12
N GLY A 681 -2.82 8.46 36.53
CA GLY A 681 -3.55 9.54 37.19
C GLY A 681 -2.97 10.95 36.99
N ALA A 682 -1.81 11.09 36.33
CA ALA A 682 -1.23 12.39 36.02
C ALA A 682 -2.11 13.26 35.09
N SER A 683 -1.91 14.57 35.14
CA SER A 683 -2.62 15.54 34.31
C SER A 683 -1.93 15.83 32.97
N GLY A 684 -2.63 16.48 32.04
CA GLY A 684 -2.03 17.02 30.83
C GLY A 684 -0.94 18.05 31.12
N MET A 685 -1.05 18.77 32.24
CA MET A 685 -0.02 19.72 32.69
C MET A 685 1.27 19.00 33.11
N ASP A 686 1.15 17.81 33.72
CA ASP A 686 2.31 16.99 34.10
C ASP A 686 3.03 16.43 32.86
N ALA A 687 2.26 16.00 31.85
CA ALA A 687 2.81 15.57 30.57
C ALA A 687 3.51 16.74 29.83
N LEU A 688 2.93 17.95 29.87
CA LEU A 688 3.57 19.16 29.34
C LEU A 688 4.87 19.50 30.09
N ASN A 689 4.86 19.47 31.43
CA ASN A 689 6.04 19.72 32.25
C ASN A 689 7.15 18.69 31.99
N ALA A 690 6.80 17.41 31.77
CA ALA A 690 7.74 16.37 31.39
C ALA A 690 8.39 16.64 30.02
N LEU A 691 7.61 17.11 29.02
CA LEU A 691 8.17 17.50 27.72
C LEU A 691 9.08 18.73 27.87
N ALA A 692 8.64 19.73 28.65
CA ALA A 692 9.40 20.96 28.88
C ALA A 692 10.78 20.67 29.50
N ALA A 693 10.82 19.81 30.51
CA ALA A 693 12.07 19.32 31.12
C ALA A 693 12.94 18.54 30.12
N GLN A 694 12.35 17.67 29.29
CA GLN A 694 13.09 16.93 28.25
C GLN A 694 13.71 17.83 27.17
N LYS A 695 13.13 19.02 26.93
CA LYS A 695 13.49 19.91 25.80
C LYS A 695 14.11 21.24 26.23
N GLY A 696 14.31 21.48 27.53
CA GLY A 696 14.87 22.73 28.05
C GLY A 696 13.95 23.96 27.88
N LEU A 697 12.63 23.75 27.78
CA LEU A 697 11.66 24.81 27.56
C LEU A 697 11.18 25.42 28.89
N ALA A 698 11.27 26.75 29.00
CA ALA A 698 10.64 27.48 30.09
C ALA A 698 9.11 27.51 29.92
N ILE A 699 8.39 27.31 31.03
CA ILE A 699 6.93 27.46 31.11
C ILE A 699 6.61 28.42 32.26
N SER A 700 5.62 29.28 32.08
CA SER A 700 5.03 30.09 33.15
C SER A 700 3.52 29.88 33.24
N THR A 701 3.00 29.84 34.45
CA THR A 701 1.59 29.56 34.75
C THR A 701 1.03 30.51 35.81
N SER A 702 -0.29 30.52 35.96
CA SER A 702 -1.03 31.07 37.09
C SER A 702 -2.10 30.08 37.54
N GLY A 703 -2.54 30.16 38.79
CA GLY A 703 -3.34 29.11 39.40
C GLY A 703 -2.54 27.81 39.61
N SER A 704 -3.23 26.74 39.98
CA SER A 704 -2.62 25.41 40.22
C SER A 704 -3.65 24.29 40.02
N GLY A 705 -3.14 23.06 39.83
CA GLY A 705 -3.97 21.86 39.69
C GLY A 705 -5.05 22.00 38.59
N PRO A 706 -6.31 21.59 38.84
CA PRO A 706 -7.43 21.71 37.90
C PRO A 706 -7.79 23.13 37.45
N ALA A 707 -7.18 24.18 38.04
CA ALA A 707 -7.40 25.59 37.69
C ALA A 707 -6.14 26.27 37.10
N VAL A 708 -5.11 25.50 36.71
CA VAL A 708 -3.89 26.07 36.12
C VAL A 708 -4.16 26.69 34.74
N TYR A 709 -3.58 27.86 34.48
CA TYR A 709 -3.56 28.55 33.20
C TYR A 709 -2.12 28.78 32.74
N ILE A 710 -1.85 28.69 31.43
CA ILE A 710 -0.50 28.81 30.86
C ILE A 710 -0.28 30.25 30.38
N ASN A 711 0.52 30.99 31.14
CA ASN A 711 0.93 32.36 30.81
C ASN A 711 2.02 32.41 29.73
N GLY A 712 2.78 31.33 29.52
CA GLY A 712 3.75 31.27 28.43
C GLY A 712 4.49 29.95 28.31
N ILE A 713 4.99 29.67 27.10
CA ILE A 713 5.91 28.56 26.79
C ILE A 713 7.01 29.11 25.87
N GLY A 714 8.26 28.95 26.26
CA GLY A 714 9.40 29.57 25.59
C GLY A 714 9.29 31.10 25.59
N SER A 715 9.44 31.72 24.41
CA SER A 715 9.31 33.16 24.22
C SER A 715 7.87 33.67 24.08
N TYR A 716 6.88 32.78 23.91
CA TYR A 716 5.50 33.15 23.61
C TYR A 716 4.64 33.21 24.87
N LYS A 717 4.10 34.39 25.16
CA LYS A 717 3.32 34.70 26.37
C LYS A 717 1.89 35.11 26.02
N ALA A 718 0.92 34.64 26.80
CA ALA A 718 -0.46 35.10 26.69
C ALA A 718 -0.55 36.64 26.85
N GLY A 719 -1.48 37.27 26.12
CA GLY A 719 -1.61 38.73 26.03
C GLY A 719 -0.62 39.42 25.10
N ALA A 720 0.51 38.80 24.73
CA ALA A 720 1.62 39.49 24.05
C ALA A 720 1.38 39.84 22.58
N ALA A 721 0.36 39.25 21.93
CA ALA A 721 -0.06 39.61 20.57
C ALA A 721 -1.41 40.36 20.53
N GLY A 722 -1.97 40.70 21.71
CA GLY A 722 -3.32 41.22 21.88
C GLY A 722 -4.02 40.55 23.08
N PRO A 723 -5.08 41.15 23.64
CA PRO A 723 -5.71 40.67 24.88
C PRO A 723 -6.34 39.27 24.77
N ASN A 724 -6.62 38.81 23.55
CA ASN A 724 -7.17 37.47 23.28
C ASN A 724 -6.09 36.42 22.99
N SER A 725 -4.82 36.81 22.86
CA SER A 725 -3.72 35.90 22.54
C SER A 725 -3.34 35.02 23.72
N GLY A 726 -3.07 33.74 23.47
CA GLY A 726 -2.88 32.77 24.56
C GLY A 726 -2.66 31.34 24.09
N TRP A 727 -2.57 30.43 25.07
CA TRP A 727 -2.31 29.00 24.84
C TRP A 727 -3.60 28.19 24.91
N VAL A 728 -3.99 27.60 23.79
CA VAL A 728 -5.09 26.63 23.69
C VAL A 728 -4.48 25.22 23.62
N TYR A 729 -5.16 24.21 24.18
CA TYR A 729 -4.70 22.83 24.13
C TYR A 729 -5.81 21.88 23.68
N SER A 730 -5.42 20.84 22.97
CA SER A 730 -6.27 19.73 22.54
C SER A 730 -5.70 18.39 23.00
N VAL A 731 -6.57 17.39 23.17
CA VAL A 731 -6.18 16.00 23.37
C VAL A 731 -6.87 15.13 22.32
N ASN A 732 -6.09 14.31 21.62
CA ASN A 732 -6.52 13.46 20.50
C ASN A 732 -7.29 14.25 19.43
N GLY A 733 -6.90 15.51 19.19
CA GLY A 733 -7.51 16.42 18.23
C GLY A 733 -8.77 17.17 18.70
N ASN A 734 -9.13 17.10 19.98
CA ASN A 734 -10.31 17.78 20.54
C ASN A 734 -9.88 18.71 21.68
N GLU A 735 -10.32 19.97 21.67
CA GLU A 735 -10.06 20.94 22.75
C GLU A 735 -11.01 20.69 23.93
N PRO A 736 -10.52 20.27 25.12
CA PRO A 736 -11.40 19.98 26.25
C PRO A 736 -11.86 21.27 26.93
N ASN A 737 -13.15 21.34 27.30
CA ASN A 737 -13.71 22.46 28.06
C ASN A 737 -13.35 22.39 29.58
N SER A 738 -12.07 22.18 29.87
CA SER A 738 -11.48 22.10 31.21
C SER A 738 -10.01 22.51 31.14
N SER A 739 -9.38 22.92 32.25
CA SER A 739 -7.93 23.15 32.26
C SER A 739 -7.14 21.90 31.85
N ILE A 740 -5.97 22.09 31.24
CA ILE A 740 -4.97 21.05 31.00
C ILE A 740 -4.49 20.35 32.29
N GLY A 741 -4.55 21.05 33.44
CA GLY A 741 -4.32 20.47 34.76
C GLY A 741 -5.51 19.71 35.35
N ALA A 742 -6.70 19.77 34.72
CA ALA A 742 -7.88 19.00 35.09
C ALA A 742 -8.05 17.72 34.23
N TYR A 743 -7.39 17.65 33.07
CA TYR A 743 -7.46 16.48 32.18
C TYR A 743 -6.51 15.38 32.65
N THR A 744 -7.03 14.25 33.14
CA THR A 744 -6.23 13.05 33.47
C THR A 744 -5.87 12.25 32.22
N VAL A 745 -4.57 12.01 32.01
CA VAL A 745 -4.05 11.40 30.77
C VAL A 745 -4.08 9.87 30.76
N LYS A 746 -4.16 9.31 29.55
CA LYS A 746 -4.21 7.88 29.24
C LYS A 746 -3.06 7.52 28.33
N SER A 747 -2.54 6.29 28.47
CA SER A 747 -1.47 5.82 27.57
C SER A 747 -1.98 5.77 26.13
N GLY A 748 -1.26 6.41 25.22
CA GLY A 748 -1.67 6.63 23.83
C GLY A 748 -2.31 8.00 23.53
N ASP A 749 -2.59 8.84 24.54
CA ASP A 749 -3.09 10.19 24.30
C ASP A 749 -2.06 11.06 23.57
N THR A 750 -2.56 11.97 22.74
CA THR A 750 -1.78 12.97 21.99
C THR A 750 -2.26 14.37 22.36
N ILE A 751 -1.46 15.10 23.13
CA ILE A 751 -1.76 16.46 23.59
C ILE A 751 -1.06 17.48 22.69
N SER A 752 -1.80 18.43 22.12
CA SER A 752 -1.24 19.48 21.27
C SER A 752 -1.62 20.86 21.82
N LEU A 753 -0.61 21.66 22.17
CA LEU A 753 -0.75 23.04 22.62
C LEU A 753 -0.40 24.00 21.48
N ASN A 754 -1.27 24.96 21.20
CA ASN A 754 -1.06 25.95 20.15
C ASN A 754 -1.19 27.37 20.69
N TYR A 755 -0.24 28.24 20.32
CA TYR A 755 -0.33 29.67 20.61
C TYR A 755 -1.22 30.38 19.58
N VAL A 756 -2.32 30.96 20.06
CA VAL A 756 -3.30 31.73 19.30
C VAL A 756 -3.05 33.23 19.53
N LYS A 757 -3.39 34.06 18.54
CA LYS A 757 -3.22 35.52 18.54
C LYS A 757 -4.56 36.24 18.64
#